data_AF-A0AAI9YYG6-F1
#
_entry.id   AF-A0AAI9YYG6-F1
#
_cell.length_a   1.000
_cell.length_b   1.000
_cell.length_c   1.000
_cell.angle_alpha   90.00
_cell.angle_beta   90.00
_cell.angle_gamma   90.00
#
_symmetry.space_group_name_H-M   'P 1'
#
loop_
_entity.id
_entity.type
_entity.pdbx_description
1 polymer ?
#
loop_
_entity_poly.entity_id
_entity_poly.type
_entity_poly.pdbx_seq_one_letter_code
_entity_poly.pdbx_strand_id
1 'polypeptide(L)'
;MVNFALALVAVAVLPRTAQALYENGSVVAPCDSPIYCHGDILKEVELARPFSDSKTFVDMPAIKSLEEIQAAFNNLSKPLSNNTALNDFLRANFAAAGGELKEVPKDQLKTDPKFLDKINDTVIKEFSQKVIAIWPDLTRTYAGSASNCTTCPNSFIPVNHTFVVAGGRFREPYYWDSFWILEGLLRTGGAFTEISKNVIENFLDLVEKLGFVPNGARIYYLNRSQPPLLAQMVRLYVEYTSDRSILERAIPLLIKEHEFWMTNRTVEVNKNGTTYTLNQYNVTNTQPRPESYREDYVTASNASYYSTNGIIYPEVEKLNDTEKARVYANLASGAESGWDYSSRWLSRPADAARDVYFPLRSLNVLETVPVELNSILYWNEMTIAALLNSTNNGTGAVAWTELATKRSQAMYDLMWNSTLSSYFDYNVTSGGQNIYIPKDDDASTLETNTAEAEQQVLFSVSQFYPFWTGAAPSHLKNNPYAVKQAYQRVEKYLDIKKGGIPATNLKTGQQWDQPNVWPPLMHVLMEGLRRTPATFGESDPAWRDVQSLALRLGQRYLDSTFCTWYATGGSTSETPQLQGLTAQSVGTMFEKYGDNSTNVAGGGGEYEVVEGFGWTNGVLLWAVDVFGNDLKRPDCGNITAANVHPAKRSLPQRAVELDSYDASWIKKFGRRAEEAARRV
;
A
#
# COMPACT_ATOMS: atom_id res chain seq x y z
N MET A 1 49.35 20.52 -10.51
CA MET A 1 48.32 21.39 -11.10
C MET A 1 47.94 20.82 -12.46
N VAL A 2 46.93 19.96 -12.48
CA VAL A 2 46.26 19.48 -13.70
C VAL A 2 44.78 19.49 -13.34
N ASN A 3 44.03 20.33 -14.04
CA ASN A 3 42.61 20.60 -13.79
C ASN A 3 41.77 19.35 -14.07
N PHE A 4 41.04 18.89 -13.05
CA PHE A 4 39.92 17.98 -13.22
C PHE A 4 38.73 18.77 -13.78
N ALA A 5 38.46 18.62 -15.08
CA ALA A 5 37.17 18.97 -15.64
C ALA A 5 36.20 17.82 -15.33
N LEU A 6 35.32 18.02 -14.34
CA LEU A 6 34.09 17.25 -14.25
C LEU A 6 33.38 17.39 -15.60
N ALA A 7 33.22 16.28 -16.32
CA ALA A 7 32.24 16.23 -17.39
C ALA A 7 30.86 16.34 -16.72
N LEU A 8 30.36 17.57 -16.59
CA LEU A 8 28.95 17.85 -16.48
C LEU A 8 28.28 17.15 -17.65
N VAL A 9 27.66 16.00 -17.39
CA VAL A 9 26.58 15.52 -18.24
C VAL A 9 25.59 16.67 -18.26
N ALA A 10 25.43 17.26 -19.44
CA ALA A 10 24.52 18.36 -19.65
C ALA A 10 23.13 17.90 -19.17
N VAL A 11 22.71 18.44 -18.04
CA VAL A 11 21.32 18.40 -17.60
C VAL A 11 20.58 19.19 -18.65
N ALA A 12 20.04 18.49 -19.64
CA ALA A 12 18.96 19.04 -20.43
C ALA A 12 17.87 19.35 -19.41
N VAL A 13 17.67 20.64 -19.12
CA VAL A 13 16.51 21.13 -18.39
C VAL A 13 15.33 20.85 -19.32
N LEU A 14 14.83 19.61 -19.26
CA LEU A 14 13.54 19.26 -19.80
C LEU A 14 12.52 20.12 -19.05
N PRO A 15 11.56 20.73 -19.75
CA PRO A 15 10.53 21.53 -19.10
C PRO A 15 9.84 20.67 -18.04
N ARG A 16 9.81 21.17 -16.80
CA ARG A 16 9.06 20.57 -15.69
C ARG A 16 7.59 20.48 -16.12
N THR A 17 7.14 19.28 -16.48
CA THR A 17 5.72 18.94 -16.48
C THR A 17 5.43 18.02 -15.30
N ALA A 18 5.84 18.41 -14.08
CA ALA A 18 5.03 18.02 -12.95
C ALA A 18 3.79 18.92 -13.04
N GLN A 19 2.59 18.36 -13.19
CA GLN A 19 1.37 19.14 -13.02
C GLN A 19 1.52 19.86 -11.67
N ALA A 20 1.59 21.18 -11.68
CA ALA A 20 1.89 21.94 -10.47
C ALA A 20 0.78 21.69 -9.44
N LEU A 21 1.17 21.57 -8.17
CA LEU A 21 0.24 21.65 -7.06
C LEU A 21 -0.67 22.86 -7.26
N TYR A 22 -1.94 22.73 -6.90
CA TYR A 22 -2.78 23.91 -6.84
C TYR A 22 -2.36 24.74 -5.63
N GLU A 23 -1.87 25.95 -5.87
CA GLU A 23 -1.49 26.90 -4.83
C GLU A 23 -2.28 28.20 -5.01
N ASN A 24 -3.13 28.53 -4.05
CA ASN A 24 -3.87 29.79 -4.02
C ASN A 24 -3.98 30.32 -2.59
N GLY A 25 -3.14 31.31 -2.25
CA GLY A 25 -3.03 31.83 -0.90
C GLY A 25 -2.54 30.75 0.07
N SER A 26 -3.33 30.42 1.09
CA SER A 26 -3.03 29.37 2.07
C SER A 26 -3.46 27.96 1.63
N VAL A 27 -4.15 27.84 0.49
CA VAL A 27 -4.64 26.56 -0.04
C VAL A 27 -3.56 25.93 -0.91
N VAL A 28 -3.07 24.77 -0.51
CA VAL A 28 -2.22 23.88 -1.30
C VAL A 28 -2.94 22.53 -1.42
N ALA A 29 -3.26 22.13 -2.64
CA ALA A 29 -4.02 20.92 -2.94
C ALA A 29 -3.40 20.11 -4.10
N PRO A 30 -3.77 18.82 -4.28
CA PRO A 30 -3.12 17.95 -5.25
C PRO A 30 -3.24 18.40 -6.72
N CYS A 31 -4.32 19.09 -7.09
CA CYS A 31 -4.59 19.50 -8.45
C CYS A 31 -5.57 20.68 -8.48
N ASP A 32 -5.74 21.35 -9.63
CA ASP A 32 -6.67 22.49 -9.78
C ASP A 32 -8.13 22.08 -10.06
N SER A 33 -8.56 20.88 -9.64
CA SER A 33 -9.97 20.49 -9.79
C SER A 33 -10.81 21.03 -8.63
N PRO A 34 -11.78 21.93 -8.85
CA PRO A 34 -12.68 22.42 -7.80
C PRO A 34 -13.78 21.40 -7.42
N ILE A 35 -13.78 20.23 -8.06
CA ILE A 35 -14.69 19.11 -7.77
C ILE A 35 -13.95 18.02 -7.00
N TYR A 36 -12.73 17.68 -7.44
CA TYR A 36 -12.04 16.48 -6.96
C TYR A 36 -10.78 16.75 -6.13
N CYS A 37 -10.29 17.99 -6.05
CA CYS A 37 -9.05 18.31 -5.32
C CYS A 37 -9.22 19.44 -4.31
N HIS A 38 -10.06 20.43 -4.59
CA HIS A 38 -10.30 21.58 -3.71
C HIS A 38 -11.70 22.15 -3.93
N GLY A 39 -12.02 23.26 -3.24
CA GLY A 39 -13.22 24.05 -3.52
C GLY A 39 -14.48 23.66 -2.76
N ASP A 40 -15.51 24.49 -2.91
CA ASP A 40 -16.77 24.39 -2.16
C ASP A 40 -17.61 23.17 -2.56
N ILE A 41 -17.54 22.72 -3.82
CA ILE A 41 -18.28 21.54 -4.27
C ILE A 41 -17.79 20.31 -3.48
N LEU A 42 -16.48 20.07 -3.48
CA LEU A 42 -15.88 18.96 -2.73
C LEU A 42 -16.26 19.05 -1.26
N LYS A 43 -15.98 20.19 -0.63
CA LYS A 43 -16.23 20.39 0.80
C LYS A 43 -17.68 20.14 1.19
N GLU A 44 -18.63 20.78 0.51
CA GLU A 44 -20.04 20.73 0.88
C GLU A 44 -20.64 19.34 0.63
N VAL A 45 -20.25 18.66 -0.45
CA VAL A 45 -20.72 17.29 -0.73
C VAL A 45 -20.18 16.31 0.32
N GLU A 46 -18.87 16.35 0.60
CA GLU A 46 -18.24 15.43 1.56
C GLU A 46 -18.78 15.63 2.99
N LEU A 47 -18.96 16.87 3.42
CA LEU A 47 -19.49 17.17 4.76
C LEU A 47 -21.00 16.88 4.87
N ALA A 48 -21.76 16.92 3.77
CA ALA A 48 -23.15 16.49 3.75
C ALA A 48 -23.31 14.97 3.86
N ARG A 49 -22.25 14.18 3.61
CA ARG A 49 -22.19 12.72 3.72
C ARG A 49 -23.34 11.99 2.97
N PRO A 50 -23.46 12.18 1.64
CA PRO A 50 -24.39 11.41 0.83
C PRO A 50 -24.01 9.91 0.77
N PHE A 51 -22.72 9.61 0.91
CA PHE A 51 -22.12 8.26 0.85
C PHE A 51 -21.51 7.84 2.19
N SER A 52 -21.35 6.54 2.41
CA SER A 52 -20.62 6.02 3.58
C SER A 52 -19.13 6.27 3.51
N ASP A 53 -18.55 6.19 2.30
CA ASP A 53 -17.13 6.36 2.00
C ASP A 53 -16.91 7.66 1.20
N SER A 54 -16.05 8.56 1.71
CA SER A 54 -15.66 9.81 1.05
C SER A 54 -15.08 9.57 -0.36
N LYS A 55 -14.40 8.44 -0.59
CA LYS A 55 -13.85 8.10 -1.90
C LYS A 55 -14.92 7.90 -2.97
N THR A 56 -16.15 7.56 -2.58
CA THR A 56 -17.23 7.31 -3.54
C THR A 56 -17.49 8.54 -4.41
N PHE A 57 -17.60 9.75 -3.84
CA PHE A 57 -17.90 10.95 -4.62
C PHE A 57 -16.75 11.34 -5.54
N VAL A 58 -15.51 11.34 -5.03
CA VAL A 58 -14.35 11.72 -5.84
C VAL A 58 -14.00 10.71 -6.94
N ASP A 59 -14.56 9.50 -6.89
CA ASP A 59 -14.48 8.48 -7.95
C ASP A 59 -15.60 8.58 -8.99
N MET A 60 -16.61 9.44 -8.81
CA MET A 60 -17.70 9.60 -9.77
C MET A 60 -17.28 10.53 -10.92
N PRO A 61 -17.14 10.04 -12.17
CA PRO A 61 -16.79 10.90 -13.28
C PRO A 61 -17.96 11.84 -13.64
N ALA A 62 -17.67 13.08 -14.01
CA ALA A 62 -18.70 14.02 -14.42
C ALA A 62 -19.31 13.61 -15.78
N ILE A 63 -20.60 13.89 -15.93
CA ILE A 63 -21.35 13.75 -17.20
C ILE A 63 -21.81 15.09 -17.77
N LYS A 64 -21.45 16.20 -17.11
CA LYS A 64 -21.64 17.58 -17.57
C LYS A 64 -20.36 18.40 -17.41
N SER A 65 -20.28 19.52 -18.12
CA SER A 65 -19.14 20.43 -18.01
C SER A 65 -19.04 21.03 -16.61
N LEU A 66 -17.83 21.47 -16.22
CA LEU A 66 -17.61 22.13 -14.93
C LEU A 66 -18.52 23.35 -14.73
N GLU A 67 -18.76 24.13 -15.78
CA GLU A 67 -19.62 25.32 -15.74
C GLU A 67 -21.07 24.97 -15.40
N GLU A 68 -21.63 23.93 -16.05
CA GLU A 68 -22.98 23.45 -15.78
C GLU A 68 -23.12 22.89 -14.36
N ILE A 69 -22.10 22.15 -13.90
CA ILE A 69 -22.07 21.59 -12.54
C ILE A 69 -22.00 22.72 -11.51
N GLN A 70 -21.15 23.72 -11.73
CA GLN A 70 -21.04 24.88 -10.84
C GLN A 70 -22.35 25.67 -10.80
N ALA A 71 -23.01 25.88 -11.93
CA ALA A 71 -24.31 26.54 -11.99
C ALA A 71 -25.39 25.74 -11.24
N ALA A 72 -25.44 24.42 -11.42
CA ALA A 72 -26.36 23.55 -10.70
C ALA A 72 -26.09 23.53 -9.19
N PHE A 73 -24.82 23.51 -8.79
CA PHE A 73 -24.39 23.58 -7.39
C PHE A 73 -24.77 24.92 -6.77
N ASN A 74 -24.57 26.03 -7.47
CA ASN A 74 -24.92 27.39 -6.99
C ASN A 74 -26.41 27.53 -6.67
N ASN A 75 -27.28 26.75 -7.31
CA ASN A 75 -28.73 26.74 -7.05
C ASN A 75 -29.17 25.91 -5.82
N LEU A 76 -28.29 25.09 -5.24
CA LEU A 76 -28.60 24.36 -4.00
C LEU A 76 -28.60 25.31 -2.79
N SER A 77 -29.41 25.04 -1.77
CA SER A 77 -29.34 25.75 -0.49
C SER A 77 -28.16 25.25 0.34
N LYS A 78 -27.35 26.16 0.89
CA LYS A 78 -26.16 25.85 1.73
C LYS A 78 -26.44 26.15 3.21
N PRO A 79 -25.79 25.46 4.17
CA PRO A 79 -24.91 24.30 3.95
C PRO A 79 -25.69 23.10 3.40
N LEU A 80 -25.03 22.26 2.60
CA LEU A 80 -25.67 21.07 2.05
C LEU A 80 -26.04 20.09 3.18
N SER A 81 -27.12 19.33 2.96
CA SER A 81 -27.54 18.22 3.81
C SER A 81 -27.86 17.02 2.94
N ASN A 82 -27.69 15.80 3.47
CA ASN A 82 -28.07 14.58 2.76
C ASN A 82 -29.60 14.51 2.60
N ASN A 83 -30.09 15.06 1.49
CA ASN A 83 -31.50 15.21 1.17
C ASN A 83 -31.76 14.95 -0.32
N THR A 84 -33.01 15.02 -0.74
CA THR A 84 -33.40 14.78 -2.14
C THR A 84 -32.71 15.73 -3.13
N ALA A 85 -32.52 17.01 -2.77
CA ALA A 85 -31.93 17.99 -3.67
C ALA A 85 -30.45 17.68 -3.97
N LEU A 86 -29.65 17.32 -2.94
CA LEU A 86 -28.28 16.86 -3.15
C LEU A 86 -28.23 15.58 -3.99
N ASN A 87 -29.08 14.61 -3.68
CA ASN A 87 -29.12 13.35 -4.43
C ASN A 87 -29.52 13.54 -5.90
N ASP A 88 -30.43 14.46 -6.19
CA ASP A 88 -30.81 14.81 -7.56
C ASP A 88 -29.70 15.58 -8.29
N PHE A 89 -28.99 16.49 -7.59
CA PHE A 89 -27.80 17.14 -8.11
C PHE A 89 -26.72 16.11 -8.49
N LEU A 90 -26.40 15.15 -7.61
CA LEU A 90 -25.39 14.13 -7.90
C LEU A 90 -25.78 13.28 -9.11
N ARG A 91 -27.03 12.81 -9.15
CA ARG A 91 -27.54 11.98 -10.27
C ARG A 91 -27.54 12.70 -11.61
N ALA A 92 -27.85 14.00 -11.61
CA ALA A 92 -27.96 14.79 -12.84
C ALA A 92 -26.60 15.20 -13.43
N ASN A 93 -25.52 15.08 -12.66
CA ASN A 93 -24.21 15.67 -13.01
C ASN A 93 -23.05 14.67 -13.02
N PHE A 94 -23.20 13.49 -12.40
CA PHE A 94 -22.13 12.51 -12.26
C PHE A 94 -22.58 11.09 -12.61
N ALA A 95 -21.67 10.28 -13.17
CA ALA A 95 -21.89 8.86 -13.42
C ALA A 95 -21.59 8.02 -12.15
N ALA A 96 -21.82 6.71 -12.25
CA ALA A 96 -21.43 5.80 -11.19
C ALA A 96 -19.90 5.79 -10.99
N ALA A 97 -19.48 5.71 -9.74
CA ALA A 97 -18.07 5.65 -9.38
C ALA A 97 -17.39 4.43 -10.04
N GLY A 98 -16.30 4.65 -10.79
CA GLY A 98 -15.64 3.61 -11.59
C GLY A 98 -16.32 3.30 -12.93
N GLY A 99 -17.31 4.10 -13.36
CA GLY A 99 -17.97 3.98 -14.66
C GLY A 99 -17.04 4.22 -15.85
N GLU A 100 -15.84 4.74 -15.60
CA GLU A 100 -14.76 4.94 -16.56
C GLU A 100 -13.91 3.70 -16.84
N LEU A 101 -14.21 2.58 -16.17
CA LEU A 101 -13.46 1.32 -16.27
C LEU A 101 -14.28 0.21 -16.90
N LYS A 102 -13.60 -0.69 -17.60
CA LYS A 102 -14.19 -1.87 -18.21
C LYS A 102 -13.46 -3.15 -17.82
N GLU A 103 -14.22 -4.21 -17.55
CA GLU A 103 -13.69 -5.57 -17.38
C GLU A 103 -13.09 -6.08 -18.70
N VAL A 104 -11.93 -6.74 -18.62
CA VAL A 104 -11.35 -7.41 -19.79
C VAL A 104 -12.06 -8.75 -20.00
N PRO A 105 -12.48 -9.11 -21.23
CA PRO A 105 -13.19 -10.37 -21.49
C PRO A 105 -12.41 -11.60 -21.01
N LYS A 106 -13.07 -12.51 -20.27
CA LYS A 106 -12.43 -13.68 -19.64
C LYS A 106 -11.76 -14.63 -20.64
N ASP A 107 -12.25 -14.70 -21.87
CA ASP A 107 -11.68 -15.50 -22.96
C ASP A 107 -10.31 -14.99 -23.44
N GLN A 108 -10.00 -13.73 -23.18
CA GLN A 108 -8.69 -13.11 -23.43
C GLN A 108 -7.69 -13.31 -22.28
N LEU A 109 -8.16 -13.79 -21.12
CA LEU A 109 -7.39 -13.88 -19.86
C LEU A 109 -7.00 -15.33 -19.55
N LYS A 110 -6.39 -16.01 -20.52
CA LYS A 110 -5.92 -17.39 -20.36
C LYS A 110 -4.70 -17.44 -19.45
N THR A 111 -4.67 -18.41 -18.53
CA THR A 111 -3.57 -18.63 -17.59
C THR A 111 -2.69 -19.82 -18.03
N ASP A 112 -1.43 -19.85 -17.59
CA ASP A 112 -0.52 -20.99 -17.77
C ASP A 112 0.43 -21.13 -16.56
N PRO A 113 -0.09 -21.52 -15.38
CA PRO A 113 0.66 -21.47 -14.12
C PRO A 113 1.59 -22.68 -13.95
N LYS A 114 2.71 -22.69 -14.68
CA LYS A 114 3.68 -23.81 -14.69
C LYS A 114 4.23 -24.18 -13.31
N PHE A 115 4.31 -23.23 -12.38
CA PHE A 115 4.82 -23.52 -11.04
C PHE A 115 3.96 -24.56 -10.28
N LEU A 116 2.66 -24.66 -10.60
CA LEU A 116 1.75 -25.64 -9.98
C LEU A 116 2.09 -27.10 -10.35
N ASP A 117 2.88 -27.33 -11.39
CA ASP A 117 3.35 -28.67 -11.75
C ASP A 117 4.34 -29.23 -10.71
N LYS A 118 4.95 -28.35 -9.92
CA LYS A 118 5.90 -28.72 -8.85
C LYS A 118 5.23 -28.99 -7.51
N ILE A 119 3.94 -28.67 -7.36
CA ILE A 119 3.22 -28.76 -6.09
C ILE A 119 2.54 -30.12 -5.97
N ASN A 120 3.00 -30.93 -5.01
CA ASN A 120 2.49 -32.29 -4.81
C ASN A 120 1.21 -32.37 -3.97
N ASP A 121 1.01 -31.46 -3.01
CA ASP A 121 -0.21 -31.50 -2.19
C ASP A 121 -1.42 -30.95 -2.96
N THR A 122 -2.44 -31.80 -3.12
CA THR A 122 -3.68 -31.48 -3.85
C THR A 122 -4.40 -30.25 -3.29
N VAL A 123 -4.46 -30.10 -1.96
CA VAL A 123 -5.21 -29.01 -1.31
C VAL A 123 -4.51 -27.68 -1.57
N ILE A 124 -3.19 -27.63 -1.43
CA ILE A 124 -2.41 -26.43 -1.75
C ILE A 124 -2.55 -26.08 -3.22
N LYS A 125 -2.40 -27.07 -4.11
CA LYS A 125 -2.51 -26.87 -5.56
C LYS A 125 -3.88 -26.33 -5.98
N GLU A 126 -4.96 -26.95 -5.51
CA GLU A 126 -6.32 -26.50 -5.82
C GLU A 126 -6.62 -25.12 -5.24
N PHE A 127 -6.18 -24.84 -4.01
CA PHE A 127 -6.33 -23.51 -3.42
C PHE A 127 -5.62 -22.44 -4.26
N SER A 128 -4.37 -22.69 -4.68
CA SER A 128 -3.65 -21.77 -5.56
C SER A 128 -4.36 -21.58 -6.92
N GLN A 129 -4.99 -22.62 -7.48
CA GLN A 129 -5.81 -22.49 -8.68
C GLN A 129 -7.04 -21.59 -8.46
N LYS A 130 -7.69 -21.67 -7.30
CA LYS A 130 -8.81 -20.78 -6.93
C LYS A 130 -8.36 -19.33 -6.81
N VAL A 131 -7.17 -19.10 -6.25
CA VAL A 131 -6.57 -17.76 -6.13
C VAL A 131 -6.21 -17.19 -7.50
N ILE A 132 -5.62 -17.99 -8.40
CA ILE A 132 -5.35 -17.61 -9.80
C ILE A 132 -6.65 -17.23 -10.52
N ALA A 133 -7.76 -17.90 -10.24
CA ALA A 133 -9.04 -17.63 -10.87
C ALA A 133 -9.66 -16.27 -10.48
N ILE A 134 -9.08 -15.55 -9.50
CA ILE A 134 -9.52 -14.20 -9.10
C ILE A 134 -8.99 -13.14 -10.07
N TRP A 135 -7.83 -13.34 -10.70
CA TRP A 135 -7.19 -12.31 -11.53
C TRP A 135 -8.07 -11.73 -12.64
N PRO A 136 -8.87 -12.52 -13.38
CA PRO A 136 -9.81 -11.97 -14.35
C PRO A 136 -10.77 -10.93 -13.77
N ASP A 137 -11.25 -11.15 -12.55
CA ASP A 137 -12.21 -10.26 -11.90
C ASP A 137 -11.55 -8.97 -11.38
N LEU A 138 -10.21 -8.94 -11.25
CA LEU A 138 -9.43 -7.76 -10.89
C LEU A 138 -8.83 -7.02 -12.10
N THR A 139 -8.93 -7.58 -13.31
CA THR A 139 -8.29 -7.01 -14.51
C THR A 139 -9.21 -5.98 -15.19
N ARG A 140 -8.69 -4.78 -15.46
CA ARG A 140 -9.44 -3.65 -16.02
C ARG A 140 -8.70 -3.02 -17.20
N THR A 141 -9.46 -2.27 -17.98
CA THR A 141 -8.95 -1.27 -18.94
C THR A 141 -9.68 0.05 -18.73
N TYR A 142 -9.02 1.16 -19.03
CA TYR A 142 -9.63 2.48 -19.00
C TYR A 142 -10.46 2.69 -20.28
N ALA A 143 -11.74 2.99 -20.12
CA ALA A 143 -12.68 3.16 -21.23
C ALA A 143 -13.05 4.62 -21.51
N GLY A 144 -12.53 5.58 -20.72
CA GLY A 144 -12.92 6.98 -20.80
C GLY A 144 -14.23 7.28 -20.06
N SER A 145 -14.72 8.53 -20.12
CA SER A 145 -16.02 8.87 -19.53
C SER A 145 -17.15 8.07 -20.19
N ALA A 146 -18.09 7.56 -19.39
CA ALA A 146 -19.30 6.89 -19.88
C ALA A 146 -20.25 7.83 -20.66
N SER A 147 -19.91 9.12 -20.76
CA SER A 147 -20.65 10.13 -21.53
C SER A 147 -19.89 10.51 -22.80
N ASN A 148 -20.61 10.92 -23.84
CA ASN A 148 -20.02 11.53 -25.04
C ASN A 148 -19.39 12.92 -24.77
N CYS A 149 -19.28 13.34 -23.51
CA CYS A 149 -18.73 14.61 -23.10
C CYS A 149 -17.20 14.52 -22.99
N THR A 150 -16.50 15.07 -23.97
CA THR A 150 -15.03 15.05 -24.04
C THR A 150 -14.36 16.06 -23.12
N THR A 151 -15.10 17.02 -22.58
CA THR A 151 -14.61 18.09 -21.68
C THR A 151 -15.04 17.90 -20.23
N CYS A 152 -15.73 16.80 -19.91
CA CYS A 152 -16.25 16.56 -18.58
C CYS A 152 -15.13 16.21 -17.58
N PRO A 153 -15.08 16.86 -16.40
CA PRO A 153 -14.09 16.55 -15.39
C PRO A 153 -14.11 15.09 -14.95
N ASN A 154 -12.96 14.43 -14.93
CA ASN A 154 -12.78 13.10 -14.37
C ASN A 154 -11.60 13.12 -13.40
N SER A 155 -11.72 12.38 -12.29
CA SER A 155 -10.61 12.21 -11.37
C SER A 155 -9.62 11.14 -11.84
N PHE A 156 -10.01 10.19 -12.70
CA PHE A 156 -9.11 9.14 -13.19
C PHE A 156 -8.07 9.72 -14.16
N ILE A 157 -6.80 9.38 -13.96
CA ILE A 157 -5.71 9.71 -14.89
C ILE A 157 -5.71 8.66 -16.01
N PRO A 158 -5.93 9.03 -17.28
CA PRO A 158 -5.98 8.07 -18.38
C PRO A 158 -4.72 7.21 -18.48
N VAL A 159 -4.92 5.89 -18.54
CA VAL A 159 -3.88 4.87 -18.78
C VAL A 159 -4.21 4.11 -20.08
N ASN A 160 -3.19 3.70 -20.84
CA ASN A 160 -3.37 3.18 -22.20
C ASN A 160 -3.47 1.65 -22.25
N HIS A 161 -2.97 0.97 -21.22
CA HIS A 161 -2.85 -0.48 -21.19
C HIS A 161 -3.75 -1.10 -20.12
N THR A 162 -3.97 -2.41 -20.21
CA THR A 162 -4.67 -3.16 -19.16
C THR A 162 -3.91 -3.10 -17.84
N PHE A 163 -4.62 -3.16 -16.73
CA PHE A 163 -4.04 -3.17 -15.41
C PHE A 163 -4.85 -4.06 -14.47
N VAL A 164 -4.28 -4.37 -13.32
CA VAL A 164 -4.94 -5.13 -12.25
C VAL A 164 -5.12 -4.20 -11.06
N VAL A 165 -6.33 -4.16 -10.52
CA VAL A 165 -6.63 -3.39 -9.30
C VAL A 165 -6.41 -4.23 -8.06
N ALA A 166 -6.28 -3.58 -6.91
CA ALA A 166 -6.13 -4.27 -5.64
C ALA A 166 -7.41 -5.02 -5.23
N GLY A 167 -8.58 -4.39 -5.34
CA GLY A 167 -9.88 -4.99 -5.02
C GLY A 167 -10.85 -4.03 -4.33
N GLY A 168 -12.14 -4.37 -4.31
CA GLY A 168 -13.21 -3.60 -3.66
C GLY A 168 -13.28 -2.12 -4.08
N ARG A 169 -13.04 -1.23 -3.12
CA ARG A 169 -13.07 0.23 -3.32
C ARG A 169 -11.92 0.77 -4.16
N PHE A 170 -10.81 0.02 -4.27
CA PHE A 170 -9.61 0.41 -5.01
C PHE A 170 -9.77 0.04 -6.48
N ARG A 171 -10.02 1.04 -7.33
CA ARG A 171 -10.41 0.84 -8.75
C ARG A 171 -9.37 1.34 -9.74
N GLU A 172 -8.38 2.04 -9.25
CA GLU A 172 -7.21 2.51 -9.94
C GLU A 172 -6.02 1.54 -9.70
N PRO A 173 -5.03 1.49 -10.60
CA PRO A 173 -3.76 0.85 -10.26
C PRO A 173 -3.09 1.63 -9.13
N TYR A 174 -2.83 0.95 -8.02
CA TYR A 174 -2.03 1.47 -6.91
C TYR A 174 -0.57 1.09 -7.10
N TYR A 175 0.32 2.00 -6.76
CA TYR A 175 1.73 1.91 -7.14
C TYR A 175 2.42 0.72 -6.48
N TRP A 176 2.58 0.73 -5.15
CA TRP A 176 3.39 -0.31 -4.49
C TRP A 176 2.69 -1.68 -4.47
N ASP A 177 1.35 -1.74 -4.38
CA ASP A 177 0.53 -2.95 -4.49
C ASP A 177 0.89 -3.76 -5.73
N SER A 178 1.13 -3.05 -6.83
CA SER A 178 1.40 -3.63 -8.13
C SER A 178 2.67 -4.48 -8.13
N PHE A 179 3.64 -4.24 -7.24
CA PHE A 179 4.84 -5.07 -7.15
C PHE A 179 4.49 -6.50 -6.77
N TRP A 180 3.69 -6.67 -5.71
CA TRP A 180 3.25 -7.99 -5.27
C TRP A 180 2.21 -8.60 -6.21
N ILE A 181 1.36 -7.79 -6.85
CA ILE A 181 0.48 -8.26 -7.91
C ILE A 181 1.33 -8.90 -9.03
N LEU A 182 2.38 -8.22 -9.49
CA LEU A 182 3.28 -8.72 -10.55
C LEU A 182 3.98 -10.03 -10.16
N GLU A 183 4.41 -10.21 -8.90
CA GLU A 183 4.94 -11.49 -8.40
C GLU A 183 3.96 -12.64 -8.64
N GLY A 184 2.64 -12.39 -8.48
CA GLY A 184 1.59 -13.37 -8.75
C GLY A 184 1.23 -13.52 -10.23
N LEU A 185 1.15 -12.42 -10.97
CA LEU A 185 0.78 -12.43 -12.39
C LEU A 185 1.79 -13.16 -13.26
N LEU A 186 3.09 -12.93 -13.01
CA LEU A 186 4.16 -13.60 -13.75
C LEU A 186 4.13 -15.12 -13.53
N ARG A 187 3.92 -15.56 -12.27
CA ARG A 187 3.73 -16.99 -11.92
C ARG A 187 2.46 -17.59 -12.51
N THR A 188 1.42 -16.79 -12.66
CA THR A 188 0.16 -17.19 -13.31
C THR A 188 0.36 -17.48 -14.80
N GLY A 189 1.27 -16.76 -15.46
CA GLY A 189 1.61 -16.98 -16.87
C GLY A 189 0.46 -16.71 -17.84
N GLY A 190 0.65 -17.14 -19.09
CA GLY A 190 -0.32 -16.90 -20.16
C GLY A 190 -0.49 -15.40 -20.47
N ALA A 191 -1.73 -14.93 -20.53
CA ALA A 191 -2.05 -13.51 -20.76
C ALA A 191 -1.54 -12.59 -19.64
N PHE A 192 -1.33 -13.12 -18.43
CA PHE A 192 -0.92 -12.33 -17.27
C PHE A 192 0.55 -11.90 -17.32
N THR A 193 1.38 -12.54 -18.13
CA THR A 193 2.73 -12.05 -18.44
C THR A 193 2.68 -10.73 -19.19
N GLU A 194 1.83 -10.61 -20.23
CA GLU A 194 1.64 -9.37 -20.98
C GLU A 194 0.94 -8.30 -20.12
N ILE A 195 -0.02 -8.68 -19.28
CA ILE A 195 -0.64 -7.74 -18.35
C ILE A 195 0.38 -7.18 -17.35
N SER A 196 1.36 -7.98 -16.93
CA SER A 196 2.47 -7.50 -16.10
C SER A 196 3.28 -6.41 -16.82
N LYS A 197 3.59 -6.62 -18.11
CA LYS A 197 4.24 -5.61 -18.96
C LYS A 197 3.38 -4.35 -19.07
N ASN A 198 2.08 -4.50 -19.34
CA ASN A 198 1.13 -3.41 -19.46
C ASN A 198 1.04 -2.54 -18.20
N VAL A 199 1.06 -3.15 -17.01
CA VAL A 199 1.11 -2.40 -15.74
C VAL A 199 2.39 -1.56 -15.64
N ILE A 200 3.55 -2.13 -16.02
CA ILE A 200 4.83 -1.41 -16.03
C ILE A 200 4.79 -0.26 -17.05
N GLU A 201 4.31 -0.50 -18.27
CA GLU A 201 4.19 0.53 -19.32
C GLU A 201 3.26 1.67 -18.89
N ASN A 202 2.15 1.36 -18.21
CA ASN A 202 1.28 2.39 -17.62
C ASN A 202 2.01 3.24 -16.58
N PHE A 203 2.84 2.66 -15.72
CA PHE A 203 3.64 3.43 -14.76
C PHE A 203 4.76 4.23 -15.44
N LEU A 204 5.40 3.69 -16.47
CA LEU A 204 6.36 4.42 -17.30
C LEU A 204 5.69 5.63 -17.99
N ASP A 205 4.47 5.49 -18.52
CA ASP A 205 3.67 6.60 -19.03
C ASP A 205 3.44 7.67 -17.96
N LEU A 206 3.15 7.28 -16.72
CA LEU A 206 2.93 8.23 -15.61
C LEU A 206 4.23 8.96 -15.24
N VAL A 207 5.37 8.27 -15.17
CA VAL A 207 6.67 8.92 -14.93
C VAL A 207 7.07 9.83 -16.09
N GLU A 208 6.80 9.44 -17.33
CA GLU A 208 7.05 10.25 -18.50
C GLU A 208 6.24 11.56 -18.44
N LYS A 209 4.95 11.47 -18.10
CA LYS A 209 4.03 12.61 -18.04
C LYS A 209 4.23 13.48 -16.80
N LEU A 210 4.38 12.89 -15.62
CA LEU A 210 4.29 13.53 -14.29
C LEU A 210 5.64 13.63 -13.56
N GLY A 211 6.63 12.83 -13.97
CA GLY A 211 7.94 12.73 -13.34
C GLY A 211 8.04 11.68 -12.22
N PHE A 212 6.92 11.08 -11.81
CA PHE A 212 6.86 10.05 -10.78
C PHE A 212 5.59 9.20 -10.96
N VAL A 213 5.50 8.06 -10.28
CA VAL A 213 4.25 7.31 -10.18
C VAL A 213 3.42 7.84 -9.00
N PRO A 214 2.21 8.39 -9.21
CA PRO A 214 1.33 8.80 -8.11
C PRO A 214 0.86 7.58 -7.29
N ASN A 215 0.38 7.82 -6.06
CA ASN A 215 -0.15 6.79 -5.17
C ASN A 215 -1.11 5.81 -5.90
N GLY A 216 -2.04 6.36 -6.67
CA GLY A 216 -2.80 5.65 -7.69
C GLY A 216 -3.12 6.56 -8.87
N ALA A 217 -3.71 6.03 -9.94
CA ALA A 217 -4.04 6.79 -11.16
C ALA A 217 -5.25 7.73 -11.01
N ARG A 218 -5.22 8.63 -10.01
CA ARG A 218 -6.23 9.66 -9.75
C ARG A 218 -5.61 11.03 -9.54
N ILE A 219 -6.26 12.09 -10.02
CA ILE A 219 -5.72 13.45 -9.96
C ILE A 219 -5.56 13.97 -8.52
N TYR A 220 -6.37 13.47 -7.57
CA TYR A 220 -6.22 13.79 -6.15
C TYR A 220 -5.00 13.12 -5.49
N TYR A 221 -4.23 12.32 -6.24
CA TYR A 221 -2.93 11.77 -5.86
C TYR A 221 -1.74 12.51 -6.49
N LEU A 222 -1.94 13.57 -7.28
CA LEU A 222 -0.85 14.26 -7.99
C LEU A 222 0.15 15.02 -7.10
N ASN A 223 -0.05 15.07 -5.79
CA ASN A 223 0.94 15.59 -4.83
C ASN A 223 1.76 14.52 -4.12
N ARG A 224 1.43 13.23 -4.30
CA ARG A 224 2.04 12.15 -3.52
C ARG A 224 2.22 10.86 -4.31
N SER A 225 3.32 10.18 -4.03
CA SER A 225 3.64 8.86 -4.58
C SER A 225 3.19 7.75 -3.62
N GLN A 226 3.90 6.63 -3.65
CA GLN A 226 3.86 5.49 -2.73
C GLN A 226 5.27 4.88 -2.67
N PRO A 227 5.55 3.88 -1.80
CA PRO A 227 6.86 3.21 -1.78
C PRO A 227 7.37 2.82 -3.20
N PRO A 228 8.54 3.33 -3.64
CA PRO A 228 8.85 3.38 -5.06
C PRO A 228 9.41 2.05 -5.60
N LEU A 229 8.55 1.19 -6.11
CA LEU A 229 8.91 -0.17 -6.54
C LEU A 229 8.96 -0.37 -8.07
N LEU A 230 8.84 0.68 -8.91
CA LEU A 230 8.82 0.54 -10.37
C LEU A 230 10.12 -0.08 -10.92
N ALA A 231 11.29 0.30 -10.40
CA ALA A 231 12.56 -0.31 -10.79
C ALA A 231 12.57 -1.81 -10.51
N GLN A 232 11.92 -2.22 -9.40
CA GLN A 232 11.80 -3.62 -9.01
C GLN A 232 10.81 -4.38 -9.88
N MET A 233 9.72 -3.75 -10.30
CA MET A 233 8.76 -4.33 -11.25
C MET A 233 9.43 -4.59 -12.61
N VAL A 234 10.20 -3.62 -13.12
CA VAL A 234 10.98 -3.79 -14.36
C VAL A 234 12.00 -4.93 -14.21
N ARG A 235 12.76 -4.94 -13.11
CA ARG A 235 13.72 -6.01 -12.80
C ARG A 235 13.04 -7.37 -12.77
N LEU A 236 11.94 -7.50 -12.02
CA LEU A 236 11.18 -8.73 -11.87
C LEU A 236 10.66 -9.25 -13.22
N TYR A 237 10.08 -8.37 -14.05
CA TYR A 237 9.62 -8.74 -15.38
C TYR A 237 10.75 -9.26 -16.27
N VAL A 238 11.89 -8.55 -16.31
CA VAL A 238 13.05 -8.93 -17.14
C VAL A 238 13.67 -10.25 -16.65
N GLU A 239 13.81 -10.44 -15.33
CA GLU A 239 14.31 -11.68 -14.76
C GLU A 239 13.41 -12.88 -15.09
N TYR A 240 12.09 -12.69 -15.03
CA TYR A 240 11.14 -13.77 -15.26
C TYR A 240 10.99 -14.12 -16.75
N THR A 241 10.97 -13.12 -17.63
CA THR A 241 10.66 -13.30 -19.06
C THR A 241 11.90 -13.37 -19.95
N SER A 242 13.05 -12.90 -19.45
CA SER A 242 14.23 -12.56 -20.26
C SER A 242 13.98 -11.51 -21.36
N ASP A 243 12.79 -10.88 -21.40
CA ASP A 243 12.45 -9.83 -22.36
C ASP A 243 13.11 -8.51 -21.95
N ARG A 244 14.15 -8.12 -22.69
CA ARG A 244 14.89 -6.88 -22.48
C ARG A 244 14.39 -5.70 -23.33
N SER A 245 13.36 -5.89 -24.15
CA SER A 245 12.86 -4.84 -25.07
C SER A 245 12.36 -3.59 -24.33
N ILE A 246 11.91 -3.74 -23.10
CA ILE A 246 11.41 -2.63 -22.27
C ILE A 246 12.54 -1.72 -21.74
N LEU A 247 13.80 -2.19 -21.71
CA LEU A 247 14.88 -1.52 -20.99
C LEU A 247 15.29 -0.16 -21.58
N GLU A 248 15.22 -0.02 -22.90
CA GLU A 248 15.57 1.25 -23.58
C GLU A 248 14.65 2.39 -23.10
N ARG A 249 13.35 2.10 -22.97
CA ARG A 249 12.37 3.05 -22.43
C ARG A 249 12.45 3.16 -20.91
N ALA A 250 12.59 2.03 -20.21
CA ALA A 250 12.47 1.99 -18.76
C ALA A 250 13.62 2.71 -18.05
N ILE A 251 14.88 2.44 -18.40
CA ILE A 251 16.05 2.96 -17.66
C ILE A 251 16.01 4.49 -17.48
N PRO A 252 15.85 5.33 -18.52
CA PRO A 252 15.81 6.78 -18.34
C PRO A 252 14.62 7.24 -17.48
N LEU A 253 13.48 6.55 -17.54
CA LEU A 253 12.31 6.89 -16.72
C LEU A 253 12.50 6.45 -15.26
N LEU A 254 13.14 5.31 -14.99
CA LEU A 254 13.51 4.92 -13.62
C LEU A 254 14.46 5.94 -12.97
N ILE A 255 15.41 6.48 -13.75
CA ILE A 255 16.29 7.56 -13.31
C ILE A 255 15.48 8.82 -12.99
N LYS A 256 14.56 9.20 -13.89
CA LYS A 256 13.66 10.36 -13.71
C LYS A 256 12.79 10.23 -12.45
N GLU A 257 12.26 9.04 -12.17
CA GLU A 257 11.50 8.81 -10.93
C GLU A 257 12.39 8.90 -9.69
N HIS A 258 13.62 8.36 -9.72
CA HIS A 258 14.55 8.54 -8.61
C HIS A 258 14.88 10.02 -8.36
N GLU A 259 15.05 10.81 -9.42
CA GLU A 259 15.23 12.27 -9.32
C GLU A 259 14.06 12.97 -8.63
N PHE A 260 12.81 12.50 -8.80
CA PHE A 260 11.67 13.02 -8.05
C PHE A 260 11.87 12.87 -6.53
N TRP A 261 12.31 11.69 -6.07
CA TRP A 261 12.58 11.45 -4.65
C TRP A 261 13.74 12.31 -4.14
N MET A 262 14.82 12.41 -4.92
CA MET A 262 15.98 13.22 -4.54
C MET A 262 15.68 14.72 -4.54
N THR A 263 14.74 15.19 -5.35
CA THR A 263 14.37 16.60 -5.43
C THR A 263 13.33 16.98 -4.37
N ASN A 264 12.31 16.15 -4.18
CA ASN A 264 11.11 16.53 -3.44
C ASN A 264 11.00 15.89 -2.06
N ARG A 265 11.83 14.90 -1.74
CA ARG A 265 11.74 14.08 -0.52
C ARG A 265 13.05 13.95 0.24
N THR A 266 14.09 14.68 -0.15
CA THR A 266 15.40 14.65 0.51
C THR A 266 15.38 15.40 1.85
N VAL A 267 16.09 14.86 2.82
CA VAL A 267 16.38 15.49 4.12
C VAL A 267 17.85 15.32 4.47
N GLU A 268 18.45 16.37 5.02
CA GLU A 268 19.81 16.34 5.55
C GLU A 268 19.79 16.16 7.06
N VAL A 269 20.53 15.17 7.56
CA VAL A 269 20.65 14.87 8.99
C VAL A 269 22.11 15.08 9.41
N ASN A 270 22.33 15.99 10.36
CA ASN A 270 23.64 16.26 10.93
C ASN A 270 23.82 15.48 12.23
N LYS A 271 24.82 14.59 12.31
CA LYS A 271 25.16 13.83 13.51
C LYS A 271 26.67 13.75 13.66
N ASN A 272 27.20 14.13 14.83
CA ASN A 272 28.63 14.09 15.15
C ASN A 272 29.56 14.75 14.10
N GLY A 273 29.11 15.85 13.47
CA GLY A 273 29.88 16.56 12.45
C GLY A 273 29.86 15.92 11.04
N THR A 274 29.08 14.85 10.85
CA THR A 274 28.81 14.26 9.53
C THR A 274 27.39 14.61 9.08
N THR A 275 27.26 15.08 7.85
CA THR A 275 25.97 15.33 7.19
C THR A 275 25.60 14.12 6.35
N TYR A 276 24.43 13.54 6.63
CA TYR A 276 23.86 12.42 5.91
C TYR A 276 22.69 12.89 5.07
N THR A 277 22.58 12.40 3.83
CA THR A 277 21.46 12.67 2.93
C THR A 277 20.60 11.42 2.82
N LEU A 278 19.34 11.52 3.24
CA LEU A 278 18.34 10.45 3.17
C LEU A 278 17.01 11.03 2.67
N ASN A 279 15.97 10.21 2.61
CA ASN A 279 14.64 10.62 2.17
C ASN A 279 13.57 10.37 3.23
N GLN A 280 12.52 11.18 3.20
CA GLN A 280 11.34 11.09 4.06
C GLN A 280 10.06 11.31 3.24
N TYR A 281 8.94 10.72 3.68
CA TYR A 281 7.63 11.06 3.12
C TYR A 281 7.25 12.47 3.56
N ASN A 282 7.02 13.36 2.60
CA ASN A 282 6.87 14.80 2.86
C ASN A 282 6.00 15.44 1.77
N VAL A 283 4.69 15.23 1.90
CA VAL A 283 3.69 15.73 0.98
C VAL A 283 3.32 17.16 1.35
N THR A 284 3.56 18.09 0.43
CA THR A 284 3.07 19.47 0.54
C THR A 284 1.55 19.49 0.34
N ASN A 285 0.80 19.78 1.39
CA ASN A 285 -0.66 19.81 1.38
C ASN A 285 -1.20 20.62 2.56
N THR A 286 -2.23 21.44 2.35
CA THR A 286 -2.90 22.19 3.43
C THR A 286 -4.39 21.90 3.52
N GLN A 287 -4.90 20.94 2.75
CA GLN A 287 -6.32 20.59 2.68
C GLN A 287 -6.57 19.14 3.11
N PRO A 288 -7.78 18.78 3.57
CA PRO A 288 -8.16 17.38 3.72
C PRO A 288 -7.90 16.59 2.43
N ARG A 289 -7.43 15.34 2.54
CA ARG A 289 -7.31 14.45 1.38
C ARG A 289 -8.69 14.26 0.73
N PRO A 290 -8.87 14.48 -0.59
CA PRO A 290 -10.19 14.39 -1.21
C PRO A 290 -10.89 13.04 -1.01
N GLU A 291 -10.16 11.94 -1.05
CA GLU A 291 -10.70 10.58 -0.88
C GLU A 291 -11.04 10.21 0.58
N SER A 292 -10.64 11.03 1.54
CA SER A 292 -10.90 10.88 2.98
C SER A 292 -11.23 12.26 3.59
N TYR A 293 -11.96 13.10 2.84
CA TYR A 293 -12.08 14.53 3.13
C TYR A 293 -12.73 14.76 4.49
N ARG A 294 -13.82 14.05 4.75
CA ARG A 294 -14.56 14.17 6.00
C ARG A 294 -13.73 13.66 7.18
N GLU A 295 -13.03 12.55 7.01
CA GLU A 295 -12.18 11.91 8.02
C GLU A 295 -11.06 12.86 8.46
N ASP A 296 -10.35 13.43 7.48
CA ASP A 296 -9.27 14.39 7.70
C ASP A 296 -9.81 15.68 8.31
N TYR A 297 -10.92 16.22 7.78
CA TYR A 297 -11.57 17.42 8.30
C TYR A 297 -11.97 17.23 9.77
N VAL A 298 -12.62 16.12 10.12
CA VAL A 298 -13.00 15.79 11.51
C VAL A 298 -11.76 15.62 12.38
N THR A 299 -10.74 14.93 11.88
CA THR A 299 -9.46 14.77 12.60
C THR A 299 -8.86 16.12 12.97
N ALA A 300 -8.81 17.07 12.04
CA ALA A 300 -8.21 18.39 12.27
C ALA A 300 -9.12 19.41 12.99
N SER A 301 -10.45 19.27 12.87
CA SER A 301 -11.40 20.30 13.34
C SER A 301 -12.22 19.93 14.58
N ASN A 302 -12.40 18.64 14.87
CA ASN A 302 -13.37 18.21 15.88
C ASN A 302 -12.87 18.36 17.31
N ALA A 303 -13.52 19.23 18.08
CA ALA A 303 -13.12 19.65 19.43
C ALA A 303 -13.49 18.67 20.57
N SER A 304 -13.98 17.46 20.29
CA SER A 304 -14.14 16.35 21.27
C SER A 304 -14.48 15.06 20.53
N TYR A 305 -13.91 13.92 20.95
CA TYR A 305 -14.34 12.60 20.44
C TYR A 305 -15.44 12.03 21.34
N TYR A 306 -16.43 11.41 20.72
CA TYR A 306 -17.42 10.56 21.37
C TYR A 306 -17.09 9.13 20.97
N SER A 307 -16.68 8.29 21.92
CA SER A 307 -16.56 6.86 21.64
C SER A 307 -17.91 6.27 21.27
N THR A 308 -17.89 5.14 20.58
CA THR A 308 -19.08 4.31 20.33
C THR A 308 -19.83 3.94 21.63
N ASN A 309 -19.14 3.99 22.77
CA ASN A 309 -19.69 3.74 24.11
C ASN A 309 -20.16 5.02 24.82
N GLY A 310 -20.17 6.18 24.14
CA GLY A 310 -20.64 7.46 24.68
C GLY A 310 -19.66 8.19 25.60
N ILE A 311 -18.38 7.76 25.65
CA ILE A 311 -17.36 8.46 26.44
C ILE A 311 -16.93 9.71 25.67
N ILE A 312 -17.03 10.86 26.34
CA ILE A 312 -16.59 12.16 25.83
C ILE A 312 -15.12 12.33 26.21
N TYR A 313 -14.26 12.44 25.21
CA TYR A 313 -12.87 12.77 25.42
C TYR A 313 -12.61 14.22 24.99
N PRO A 314 -12.35 15.11 25.96
CA PRO A 314 -12.25 16.53 25.69
C PRO A 314 -11.03 16.84 24.83
N GLU A 315 -11.20 17.75 23.86
CA GLU A 315 -10.07 18.44 23.23
C GLU A 315 -9.24 19.11 24.31
N VAL A 316 -7.93 18.87 24.29
CA VAL A 316 -7.02 19.62 25.13
C VAL A 316 -6.78 21.02 24.56
N GLU A 317 -6.70 21.19 23.21
CA GLU A 317 -6.50 22.49 22.54
C GLU A 317 -7.05 22.54 21.10
N LYS A 318 -7.72 23.64 20.74
CA LYS A 318 -8.23 23.92 19.38
C LYS A 318 -7.09 24.28 18.44
N LEU A 319 -6.96 23.56 17.33
CA LEU A 319 -5.94 23.82 16.31
C LEU A 319 -6.23 25.11 15.50
N ASN A 320 -5.20 25.92 15.31
CA ASN A 320 -5.20 27.02 14.35
C ASN A 320 -4.97 26.52 12.91
N ASP A 321 -5.07 27.40 11.91
CA ASP A 321 -5.02 26.99 10.50
C ASP A 321 -3.66 26.42 10.09
N THR A 322 -2.56 26.91 10.67
CA THR A 322 -1.20 26.38 10.43
C THR A 322 -1.05 24.97 11.02
N GLU A 323 -1.58 24.74 12.21
CA GLU A 323 -1.57 23.42 12.85
C GLU A 323 -2.45 22.42 12.09
N LYS A 324 -3.63 22.84 11.62
CA LYS A 324 -4.48 22.00 10.76
C LYS A 324 -3.79 21.65 9.45
N ALA A 325 -3.15 22.64 8.80
CA ALA A 325 -2.35 22.40 7.60
C ALA A 325 -1.24 21.37 7.85
N ARG A 326 -0.56 21.46 9.00
CA ARG A 326 0.46 20.49 9.41
C ARG A 326 -0.12 19.09 9.64
N VAL A 327 -1.31 18.98 10.23
CA VAL A 327 -2.03 17.70 10.36
C VAL A 327 -2.36 17.12 8.98
N TYR A 328 -2.91 17.93 8.06
CA TYR A 328 -3.24 17.47 6.70
C TYR A 328 -2.00 17.03 5.90
N ALA A 329 -0.87 17.72 6.04
CA ALA A 329 0.39 17.31 5.43
C ALA A 329 0.89 15.96 6.00
N ASN A 330 0.78 15.75 7.31
CA ASN A 330 1.13 14.47 7.93
C ASN A 330 0.20 13.33 7.50
N LEU A 331 -1.12 13.59 7.42
CA LEU A 331 -2.10 12.60 6.95
C LEU A 331 -1.83 12.20 5.50
N ALA A 332 -1.57 13.16 4.62
CA ALA A 332 -1.20 12.92 3.22
C ALA A 332 0.15 12.20 3.07
N SER A 333 1.13 12.53 3.92
CA SER A 333 2.44 11.83 3.93
C SER A 333 2.35 10.42 4.51
N GLY A 334 1.46 10.20 5.47
CA GLY A 334 1.13 8.85 5.94
C GLY A 334 0.56 7.99 4.81
N ALA A 335 -0.33 8.55 3.98
CA ALA A 335 -0.82 7.86 2.78
C ALA A 335 0.28 7.64 1.72
N GLU A 336 1.22 8.58 1.56
CA GLU A 336 2.40 8.38 0.68
C GLU A 336 3.31 7.23 1.16
N SER A 337 3.33 6.96 2.46
CA SER A 337 4.10 5.84 3.02
C SER A 337 3.48 4.46 2.73
N GLY A 338 2.21 4.42 2.33
CA GLY A 338 1.41 3.20 2.27
C GLY A 338 0.97 2.65 3.64
N TRP A 339 1.41 3.25 4.75
CA TRP A 339 1.09 2.84 6.12
C TRP A 339 0.13 3.84 6.80
N ASP A 340 -1.00 4.13 6.17
CA ASP A 340 -2.08 4.99 6.63
C ASP A 340 -3.18 4.20 7.38
N TYR A 341 -3.23 4.13 8.71
CA TYR A 341 -2.29 4.73 9.65
C TYR A 341 -1.70 3.70 10.62
N SER A 342 -0.61 4.12 11.27
CA SER A 342 0.20 3.30 12.17
C SER A 342 0.74 4.13 13.34
N SER A 343 0.90 3.48 14.49
CA SER A 343 1.64 3.96 15.65
C SER A 343 3.07 4.34 15.34
N ARG A 344 3.67 3.72 14.31
CA ARG A 344 4.99 4.03 13.75
C ARG A 344 5.21 5.52 13.48
N TRP A 345 4.13 6.23 13.13
CA TRP A 345 4.18 7.64 12.74
C TRP A 345 3.82 8.61 13.86
N LEU A 346 3.43 8.13 15.04
CA LEU A 346 2.98 8.99 16.12
C LEU A 346 4.17 9.63 16.84
N SER A 347 4.12 10.95 17.02
CA SER A 347 5.03 11.65 17.95
C SER A 347 4.80 11.24 19.40
N ARG A 348 3.56 10.83 19.73
CA ARG A 348 3.15 10.40 21.07
C ARG A 348 2.37 9.08 20.99
N PRO A 349 3.04 7.93 20.87
CA PRO A 349 2.36 6.64 20.78
C PRO A 349 1.46 6.31 21.99
N ALA A 350 1.73 6.92 23.16
CA ALA A 350 0.87 6.87 24.35
C ALA A 350 -0.54 7.42 24.11
N ASP A 351 -0.73 8.33 23.14
CA ASP A 351 -2.03 8.88 22.77
C ASP A 351 -2.94 7.77 22.19
N ALA A 352 -2.35 6.81 21.46
CA ALA A 352 -3.08 5.68 20.87
C ALA A 352 -3.36 4.55 21.87
N ALA A 353 -2.43 4.26 22.78
CA ALA A 353 -2.55 3.16 23.75
C ALA A 353 -3.67 3.39 24.80
N ARG A 354 -4.14 4.63 24.97
CA ARG A 354 -5.17 4.97 25.97
C ARG A 354 -6.58 4.98 25.42
N ASP A 355 -6.81 4.74 24.13
CA ASP A 355 -8.15 4.70 23.52
C ASP A 355 -8.99 5.99 23.74
N VAL A 356 -8.31 7.12 23.97
CA VAL A 356 -8.86 8.38 24.53
C VAL A 356 -8.47 9.63 23.73
N TYR A 357 -7.50 9.57 22.82
CA TYR A 357 -7.00 10.76 22.10
C TYR A 357 -7.08 10.53 20.59
N PHE A 358 -7.30 11.60 19.79
CA PHE A 358 -7.18 11.56 18.33
C PHE A 358 -5.72 11.23 17.96
N PRO A 359 -5.33 9.95 17.78
CA PRO A 359 -3.91 9.63 17.67
C PRO A 359 -3.36 10.24 16.38
N LEU A 360 -4.19 10.32 15.34
CA LEU A 360 -3.84 10.90 14.04
C LEU A 360 -3.51 12.41 14.08
N ARG A 361 -3.95 13.16 15.11
CA ARG A 361 -3.48 14.55 15.32
C ARG A 361 -2.01 14.61 15.73
N SER A 362 -1.49 13.54 16.31
CA SER A 362 -0.10 13.45 16.79
C SER A 362 0.85 12.85 15.75
N LEU A 363 0.41 12.63 14.51
CA LEU A 363 1.28 12.15 13.43
C LEU A 363 2.48 13.09 13.22
N ASN A 364 3.63 12.48 12.95
CA ASN A 364 4.92 13.13 12.77
C ASN A 364 5.71 12.48 11.61
N VAL A 365 5.00 12.10 10.56
CA VAL A 365 5.58 11.52 9.34
C VAL A 365 6.60 12.48 8.73
N LEU A 366 6.30 13.78 8.72
CA LEU A 366 7.15 14.82 8.10
C LEU A 366 8.52 14.99 8.76
N GLU A 367 8.72 14.47 9.97
CA GLU A 367 9.98 14.57 10.71
C GLU A 367 10.59 13.19 10.97
N THR A 368 10.08 12.15 10.29
CA THR A 368 10.54 10.77 10.43
C THR A 368 11.22 10.34 9.14
N VAL A 369 12.50 10.01 9.22
CA VAL A 369 13.27 9.39 8.14
C VAL A 369 13.05 7.87 8.20
N PRO A 370 12.29 7.27 7.26
CA PRO A 370 11.89 5.87 7.37
C PRO A 370 12.99 4.93 6.91
N VAL A 371 13.22 3.85 7.66
CA VAL A 371 14.11 2.74 7.29
C VAL A 371 13.66 2.12 5.98
N GLU A 372 12.36 1.90 5.82
CA GLU A 372 11.77 1.25 4.66
C GLU A 372 12.01 2.04 3.36
N LEU A 373 11.61 3.31 3.29
CA LEU A 373 11.81 4.16 2.10
C LEU A 373 13.28 4.19 1.65
N ASN A 374 14.21 4.38 2.59
CA ASN A 374 15.63 4.44 2.27
C ASN A 374 16.19 3.07 1.87
N SER A 375 15.63 1.98 2.39
CA SER A 375 15.97 0.62 1.93
C SER A 375 15.51 0.37 0.49
N ILE A 376 14.34 0.88 0.10
CA ILE A 376 13.81 0.77 -1.26
C ILE A 376 14.62 1.65 -2.23
N LEU A 377 14.95 2.89 -1.85
CA LEU A 377 15.77 3.76 -2.69
C LEU A 377 17.18 3.20 -2.90
N TYR A 378 17.77 2.56 -1.87
CA TYR A 378 18.99 1.77 -2.04
C TYR A 378 18.82 0.67 -3.08
N TRP A 379 17.69 -0.05 -3.02
CA TRP A 379 17.40 -1.13 -3.95
C TRP A 379 17.26 -0.63 -5.38
N ASN A 380 16.60 0.51 -5.56
CA ASN A 380 16.43 1.16 -6.85
C ASN A 380 17.77 1.62 -7.41
N GLU A 381 18.63 2.21 -6.59
CA GLU A 381 19.99 2.60 -6.99
C GLU A 381 20.81 1.40 -7.47
N MET A 382 20.80 0.30 -6.72
CA MET A 382 21.46 -0.95 -7.11
C MET A 382 20.85 -1.58 -8.37
N THR A 383 19.53 -1.47 -8.54
CA THR A 383 18.82 -2.03 -9.69
C THR A 383 19.12 -1.23 -10.95
N ILE A 384 19.07 0.10 -10.88
CA ILE A 384 19.45 0.98 -11.98
C ILE A 384 20.92 0.74 -12.36
N ALA A 385 21.81 0.60 -11.38
CA ALA A 385 23.21 0.23 -11.64
C ALA A 385 23.33 -1.08 -12.44
N ALA A 386 22.62 -2.12 -12.01
CA ALA A 386 22.63 -3.41 -12.70
C ALA A 386 22.06 -3.34 -14.12
N LEU A 387 20.96 -2.61 -14.32
CA LEU A 387 20.33 -2.40 -15.63
C LEU A 387 21.26 -1.62 -16.58
N LEU A 388 21.90 -0.55 -16.12
CA LEU A 388 22.88 0.22 -16.88
C LEU A 388 24.09 -0.64 -17.28
N ASN A 389 24.58 -1.47 -16.37
CA ASN A 389 25.67 -2.39 -16.68
C ASN A 389 25.25 -3.40 -17.76
N SER A 390 23.99 -3.88 -17.70
CA SER A 390 23.44 -4.82 -18.68
C SER A 390 23.27 -4.24 -20.10
N THR A 391 23.29 -2.90 -20.23
CA THR A 391 23.22 -2.17 -21.50
C THR A 391 24.56 -1.53 -21.89
N ASN A 392 25.68 -2.04 -21.33
CA ASN A 392 27.06 -1.59 -21.57
C ASN A 392 27.37 -0.16 -21.08
N ASN A 393 26.56 0.43 -20.20
CA ASN A 393 26.88 1.69 -19.53
C ASN A 393 27.55 1.46 -18.17
N GLY A 394 28.79 0.97 -18.20
CA GLY A 394 29.57 0.65 -16.99
C GLY A 394 29.89 1.88 -16.12
N THR A 395 30.16 3.03 -16.72
CA THR A 395 30.43 4.28 -15.97
C THR A 395 29.21 4.72 -15.17
N GLY A 396 28.01 4.68 -15.77
CA GLY A 396 26.77 4.95 -15.06
C GLY A 396 26.53 3.96 -13.93
N ALA A 397 26.77 2.67 -14.17
CA ALA A 397 26.61 1.63 -13.15
C ALA A 397 27.48 1.88 -11.90
N VAL A 398 28.73 2.31 -12.07
CA VAL A 398 29.62 2.67 -10.96
C VAL A 398 29.05 3.84 -10.14
N ALA A 399 28.63 4.91 -10.80
CA ALA A 399 28.08 6.09 -10.13
C ALA A 399 26.84 5.75 -9.29
N TRP A 400 25.93 4.93 -9.82
CA TRP A 400 24.74 4.47 -9.07
C TRP A 400 25.08 3.53 -7.91
N THR A 401 26.11 2.70 -8.04
CA THR A 401 26.61 1.86 -6.94
C THR A 401 27.19 2.70 -5.81
N GLU A 402 27.86 3.82 -6.12
CA GLU A 402 28.37 4.75 -5.12
C GLU A 402 27.24 5.45 -4.35
N LEU A 403 26.15 5.83 -5.02
CA LEU A 403 24.94 6.38 -4.36
C LEU A 403 24.35 5.37 -3.36
N ALA A 404 24.15 4.13 -3.80
CA ALA A 404 23.67 3.06 -2.94
C ALA A 404 24.59 2.82 -1.73
N THR A 405 25.91 2.84 -1.94
CA THR A 405 26.89 2.66 -0.86
C THR A 405 26.76 3.77 0.19
N LYS A 406 26.65 5.03 -0.23
CA LYS A 406 26.47 6.17 0.69
C LYS A 406 25.16 6.05 1.48
N ARG A 407 24.07 5.65 0.83
CA ARG A 407 22.77 5.47 1.48
C ARG A 407 22.79 4.35 2.52
N SER A 408 23.36 3.19 2.17
CA SER A 408 23.52 2.06 3.10
C SER A 408 24.33 2.46 4.33
N GLN A 409 25.43 3.21 4.14
CA GLN A 409 26.24 3.73 5.25
C GLN A 409 25.46 4.72 6.13
N ALA A 410 24.75 5.67 5.52
CA ALA A 410 23.92 6.63 6.25
C ALA A 410 22.83 5.94 7.10
N MET A 411 22.17 4.94 6.53
CA MET A 411 21.19 4.13 7.26
C MET A 411 21.84 3.36 8.41
N TYR A 412 23.01 2.76 8.21
CA TYR A 412 23.71 2.07 9.30
C TYR A 412 24.08 3.04 10.43
N ASP A 413 24.66 4.20 10.13
CA ASP A 413 25.13 5.15 11.16
C ASP A 413 24.00 5.83 11.95
N LEU A 414 22.84 6.04 11.30
CA LEU A 414 21.70 6.73 11.90
C LEU A 414 20.68 5.77 12.50
N MET A 415 20.39 4.66 11.83
CA MET A 415 19.20 3.84 12.08
C MET A 415 19.51 2.47 12.67
N TRP A 416 20.73 1.93 12.54
CA TRP A 416 21.08 0.66 13.17
C TRP A 416 21.38 0.85 14.66
N ASN A 417 20.83 -0.05 15.49
CA ASN A 417 21.11 -0.14 16.90
C ASN A 417 21.78 -1.50 17.19
N SER A 418 23.07 -1.47 17.52
CA SER A 418 23.85 -2.70 17.76
C SER A 418 23.46 -3.43 19.05
N THR A 419 23.00 -2.71 20.07
CA THR A 419 22.53 -3.30 21.34
C THR A 419 21.26 -4.12 21.13
N LEU A 420 20.33 -3.61 20.33
CA LEU A 420 19.05 -4.25 20.03
C LEU A 420 19.09 -5.11 18.76
N SER A 421 20.23 -5.13 18.06
CA SER A 421 20.40 -5.78 16.75
C SER A 421 19.28 -5.43 15.76
N SER A 422 18.87 -4.16 15.69
CA SER A 422 17.71 -3.77 14.88
C SER A 422 17.84 -2.38 14.28
N TYR A 423 17.16 -2.17 13.15
CA TYR A 423 16.99 -0.84 12.57
C TYR A 423 15.80 -0.12 13.22
N PHE A 424 15.85 1.21 13.29
CA PHE A 424 14.74 2.04 13.75
C PHE A 424 14.65 3.29 12.89
N ASP A 425 13.43 3.76 12.62
CA ASP A 425 13.24 5.04 11.93
C ASP A 425 13.91 6.17 12.73
N TYR A 426 14.47 7.14 12.02
CA TYR A 426 15.19 8.25 12.64
C TYR A 426 14.32 9.49 12.69
N ASN A 427 14.13 10.05 13.87
CA ASN A 427 13.36 11.27 14.08
C ASN A 427 14.28 12.49 14.01
N VAL A 428 14.02 13.38 13.05
CA VAL A 428 14.83 14.56 12.78
C VAL A 428 14.68 15.59 13.90
N THR A 429 13.48 15.73 14.46
CA THR A 429 13.20 16.67 15.56
C THR A 429 13.94 16.29 16.84
N SER A 430 13.90 15.02 17.23
CA SER A 430 14.59 14.55 18.44
C SER A 430 16.07 14.23 18.23
N GLY A 431 16.54 14.15 16.97
CA GLY A 431 17.91 13.76 16.63
C GLY A 431 18.25 12.32 17.03
N GLY A 432 17.28 11.42 17.01
CA GLY A 432 17.43 10.07 17.57
C GLY A 432 16.53 9.02 16.94
N GLN A 433 16.75 7.76 17.32
CA GLN A 433 15.97 6.60 16.85
C GLN A 433 14.63 6.51 17.61
N ASN A 434 13.55 6.18 16.91
CA ASN A 434 12.25 5.87 17.52
C ASN A 434 12.27 4.43 18.08
N ILE A 435 12.81 4.25 19.30
CA ILE A 435 13.05 2.92 19.89
C ILE A 435 11.91 2.44 20.79
N TYR A 436 11.33 3.32 21.60
CA TYR A 436 10.45 2.92 22.70
C TYR A 436 9.02 3.42 22.50
N ILE A 437 8.07 2.56 22.82
CA ILE A 437 6.63 2.82 22.81
C ILE A 437 6.01 2.39 24.16
N PRO A 438 4.77 2.79 24.47
CA PRO A 438 4.05 2.26 25.61
C PRO A 438 4.01 0.73 25.57
N LYS A 439 4.13 0.14 26.76
CA LYS A 439 4.00 -1.31 26.95
C LYS A 439 2.54 -1.74 26.79
N ASP A 440 2.30 -2.73 25.94
CA ASP A 440 1.01 -3.42 25.82
C ASP A 440 0.94 -4.66 26.75
N ASP A 441 -0.29 -5.14 26.98
CA ASP A 441 -0.59 -6.27 27.86
C ASP A 441 0.12 -7.58 27.44
N ASP A 442 0.42 -7.75 26.16
CA ASP A 442 1.10 -8.92 25.60
C ASP A 442 2.57 -8.67 25.24
N ALA A 443 3.16 -7.59 25.76
CA ALA A 443 4.59 -7.32 25.67
C ALA A 443 5.41 -8.49 26.25
N SER A 444 6.33 -9.02 25.45
CA SER A 444 7.22 -10.10 25.87
C SER A 444 8.41 -9.59 26.68
N THR A 445 9.06 -10.49 27.43
CA THR A 445 10.30 -10.16 28.15
C THR A 445 11.40 -9.62 27.22
N LEU A 446 11.43 -10.07 25.96
CA LEU A 446 12.40 -9.60 24.96
C LEU A 446 12.16 -8.15 24.55
N GLU A 447 10.93 -7.65 24.69
CA GLU A 447 10.56 -6.27 24.36
C GLU A 447 10.69 -5.34 25.58
N THR A 448 10.65 -5.87 26.81
CA THR A 448 10.69 -5.05 28.03
C THR A 448 12.02 -5.08 28.78
N ASN A 449 12.91 -6.06 28.52
CA ASN A 449 14.15 -6.24 29.29
C ASN A 449 15.15 -5.08 29.22
N THR A 450 15.11 -4.30 28.14
CA THR A 450 15.95 -3.11 27.94
C THR A 450 15.17 -1.80 27.94
N ALA A 451 13.87 -1.84 28.24
CA ALA A 451 13.00 -0.67 28.27
C ALA A 451 12.78 -0.19 29.71
N GLU A 452 12.51 1.10 29.88
CA GLU A 452 12.09 1.66 31.17
C GLU A 452 10.71 1.12 31.59
N ALA A 453 10.33 1.38 32.85
CA ALA A 453 9.00 0.99 33.34
C ALA A 453 7.87 1.54 32.44
N GLU A 454 6.84 0.71 32.20
CA GLU A 454 5.71 1.02 31.30
C GLU A 454 6.06 1.24 29.82
N GLN A 455 7.27 0.87 29.39
CA GLN A 455 7.69 0.91 27.99
C GLN A 455 8.06 -0.48 27.45
N GLN A 456 8.04 -0.59 26.14
CA GLN A 456 8.57 -1.72 25.39
C GLN A 456 9.34 -1.22 24.16
N VAL A 457 10.26 -2.03 23.65
CA VAL A 457 10.96 -1.75 22.40
C VAL A 457 9.97 -1.90 21.24
N LEU A 458 9.86 -0.86 20.42
CA LEU A 458 9.08 -0.85 19.19
C LEU A 458 9.55 -1.98 18.27
N PHE A 459 8.60 -2.80 17.86
CA PHE A 459 8.73 -3.69 16.73
C PHE A 459 7.94 -3.11 15.56
N SER A 460 8.56 -3.09 14.38
CA SER A 460 7.89 -2.78 13.11
C SER A 460 8.51 -3.65 12.01
N VAL A 461 7.71 -4.13 11.07
CA VAL A 461 8.27 -4.90 9.95
C VAL A 461 9.19 -4.05 9.06
N SER A 462 9.08 -2.71 9.12
CA SER A 462 9.98 -1.80 8.41
C SER A 462 11.46 -2.02 8.76
N GLN A 463 11.76 -2.54 9.95
CA GLN A 463 13.11 -2.79 10.46
C GLN A 463 13.85 -3.87 9.65
N PHE A 464 13.12 -4.67 8.86
CA PHE A 464 13.64 -5.80 8.08
C PHE A 464 13.87 -5.49 6.60
N TYR A 465 13.39 -4.33 6.12
CA TYR A 465 13.61 -3.90 4.74
C TYR A 465 15.09 -3.87 4.34
N PRO A 466 16.05 -3.46 5.20
CA PRO A 466 17.47 -3.51 4.84
C PRO A 466 18.00 -4.92 4.53
N PHE A 467 17.42 -5.96 5.13
CA PHE A 467 17.76 -7.35 4.83
C PHE A 467 17.08 -7.83 3.55
N TRP A 468 15.82 -7.44 3.33
CA TRP A 468 15.09 -7.76 2.11
C TRP A 468 15.70 -7.12 0.86
N THR A 469 15.99 -5.82 0.90
CA THR A 469 16.54 -5.08 -0.24
C THR A 469 18.05 -5.24 -0.39
N GLY A 470 18.72 -5.69 0.67
CA GLY A 470 20.17 -5.77 0.76
C GLY A 470 20.84 -4.45 1.17
N ALA A 471 20.09 -3.44 1.64
CA ALA A 471 20.66 -2.19 2.15
C ALA A 471 21.47 -2.36 3.45
N ALA A 472 21.28 -3.45 4.20
CA ALA A 472 22.12 -3.75 5.35
C ALA A 472 23.57 -4.01 4.91
N PRO A 473 24.59 -3.48 5.64
CA PRO A 473 25.99 -3.75 5.33
C PRO A 473 26.32 -5.24 5.28
N SER A 474 27.31 -5.62 4.48
CA SER A 474 27.69 -7.01 4.23
C SER A 474 27.96 -7.80 5.51
N HIS A 475 28.58 -7.20 6.53
CA HIS A 475 28.86 -7.86 7.80
C HIS A 475 27.58 -8.19 8.62
N LEU A 476 26.44 -7.58 8.31
CA LEU A 476 25.12 -7.93 8.85
C LEU A 476 24.40 -8.92 7.93
N LYS A 477 24.08 -8.51 6.69
CA LYS A 477 23.24 -9.31 5.78
C LYS A 477 23.87 -10.62 5.31
N ASN A 478 25.21 -10.68 5.23
CA ASN A 478 25.92 -11.90 4.85
C ASN A 478 26.37 -12.71 6.08
N ASN A 479 25.98 -12.35 7.30
CA ASN A 479 26.31 -13.12 8.49
C ASN A 479 25.03 -13.76 9.04
N PRO A 480 24.83 -15.08 8.87
CA PRO A 480 23.62 -15.76 9.33
C PRO A 480 23.33 -15.56 10.82
N TYR A 481 24.36 -15.47 11.66
CA TYR A 481 24.18 -15.18 13.08
C TYR A 481 23.63 -13.77 13.31
N ALA A 482 24.15 -12.77 12.61
CA ALA A 482 23.65 -11.39 12.72
C ALA A 482 22.20 -11.27 12.23
N VAL A 483 21.86 -11.94 11.11
CA VAL A 483 20.47 -12.01 10.64
C VAL A 483 19.58 -12.71 11.67
N LYS A 484 20.02 -13.84 12.22
CA LYS A 484 19.29 -14.53 13.29
C LYS A 484 19.02 -13.60 14.46
N GLN A 485 20.01 -12.85 14.96
CA GLN A 485 19.82 -11.88 16.05
C GLN A 485 18.79 -10.81 15.68
N ALA A 486 18.86 -10.24 14.47
CA ALA A 486 17.92 -9.22 14.03
C ALA A 486 16.47 -9.72 13.98
N TYR A 487 16.26 -10.98 13.62
CA TYR A 487 14.94 -11.62 13.51
C TYR A 487 14.46 -12.32 14.79
N GLN A 488 15.18 -12.24 15.91
CA GLN A 488 14.77 -12.92 17.15
C GLN A 488 13.36 -12.54 17.63
N ARG A 489 12.99 -11.26 17.49
CA ARG A 489 11.63 -10.81 17.83
C ARG A 489 10.57 -11.40 16.91
N VAL A 490 10.88 -11.59 15.62
CA VAL A 490 9.99 -12.26 14.65
C VAL A 490 9.78 -13.72 15.03
N GLU A 491 10.86 -14.44 15.32
CA GLU A 491 10.80 -15.84 15.76
C GLU A 491 9.98 -15.98 17.04
N LYS A 492 10.28 -15.15 18.05
CA LYS A 492 9.57 -15.15 19.32
C LYS A 492 8.09 -14.84 19.17
N TYR A 493 7.74 -13.89 18.30
CA TYR A 493 6.36 -13.54 18.01
C TYR A 493 5.60 -14.69 17.36
N LEU A 494 6.22 -15.35 16.37
CA LEU A 494 5.65 -16.50 15.67
C LEU A 494 5.42 -17.71 16.60
N ASP A 495 6.23 -17.85 17.65
CA ASP A 495 6.07 -18.89 18.69
C ASP A 495 4.86 -18.65 19.60
N ILE A 496 4.55 -17.38 19.92
CA ILE A 496 3.52 -17.04 20.92
C ILE A 496 2.16 -16.71 20.30
N LYS A 497 2.13 -16.35 19.02
CA LYS A 497 0.90 -16.03 18.28
C LYS A 497 0.53 -17.13 17.29
N LYS A 498 -0.76 -17.24 16.97
CA LYS A 498 -1.30 -18.28 16.07
C LYS A 498 -1.36 -17.83 14.61
N GLY A 499 -1.54 -16.55 14.33
CA GLY A 499 -1.54 -15.96 12.99
C GLY A 499 -0.16 -15.50 12.53
N GLY A 500 -0.10 -14.60 11.54
CA GLY A 500 1.15 -14.05 11.04
C GLY A 500 1.77 -12.97 11.93
N ILE A 501 2.73 -12.23 11.38
CA ILE A 501 3.44 -11.15 12.06
C ILE A 501 2.74 -9.81 11.78
N PRO A 502 2.29 -9.06 12.80
CA PRO A 502 1.62 -7.79 12.59
C PRO A 502 2.59 -6.72 12.10
N ALA A 503 2.04 -5.61 11.59
CA ALA A 503 2.83 -4.47 11.15
C ALA A 503 3.71 -3.87 12.27
N THR A 504 3.16 -3.76 13.48
CA THR A 504 3.85 -3.32 14.71
C THR A 504 3.42 -4.16 15.92
N ASN A 505 4.04 -3.95 17.09
CA ASN A 505 3.66 -4.57 18.37
C ASN A 505 2.86 -3.65 19.30
N LEU A 506 2.08 -2.71 18.76
CA LEU A 506 1.19 -1.85 19.54
C LEU A 506 -0.25 -1.97 19.03
N LYS A 507 -1.21 -2.13 19.93
CA LYS A 507 -2.65 -2.14 19.61
C LYS A 507 -3.22 -0.74 19.69
N THR A 508 -3.60 -0.20 18.54
CA THR A 508 -4.10 1.20 18.43
C THR A 508 -5.48 1.32 17.80
N GLY A 509 -6.02 0.22 17.28
CA GLY A 509 -7.19 0.23 16.40
C GLY A 509 -6.91 0.77 14.99
N GLN A 510 -5.70 1.25 14.71
CA GLN A 510 -5.26 1.60 13.36
C GLN A 510 -4.89 0.36 12.56
N GLN A 511 -4.92 0.48 11.24
CA GLN A 511 -4.83 -0.69 10.38
C GLN A 511 -3.41 -1.22 10.18
N TRP A 512 -2.39 -0.37 10.26
CA TRP A 512 -0.97 -0.75 10.15
C TRP A 512 -0.33 -0.91 11.54
N ASP A 513 -1.04 -1.58 12.43
CA ASP A 513 -0.66 -1.88 13.81
C ASP A 513 -1.17 -3.28 14.22
N GLN A 514 -0.73 -3.78 15.37
CA GLN A 514 -1.28 -5.01 15.93
C GLN A 514 -2.81 -4.88 16.12
N PRO A 515 -3.63 -5.89 15.75
CA PRO A 515 -3.31 -7.27 15.37
C PRO A 515 -3.13 -7.53 13.87
N ASN A 516 -3.05 -6.50 13.03
CA ASN A 516 -3.15 -6.67 11.59
C ASN A 516 -1.85 -7.15 10.94
N VAL A 517 -1.96 -8.26 10.22
CA VAL A 517 -0.94 -8.91 9.41
C VAL A 517 -1.17 -8.55 7.95
N TRP A 518 -0.18 -7.92 7.33
CA TRP A 518 -0.26 -7.48 5.93
C TRP A 518 0.61 -8.39 5.03
N PRO A 519 0.05 -8.95 3.94
CA PRO A 519 0.80 -9.81 3.02
C PRO A 519 2.11 -9.22 2.49
N PRO A 520 2.18 -7.94 2.08
CA PRO A 520 3.45 -7.30 1.71
C PRO A 520 4.53 -7.44 2.77
N LEU A 521 4.17 -7.26 4.05
CA LEU A 521 5.11 -7.31 5.17
C LEU A 521 5.57 -8.74 5.47
N MET A 522 4.67 -9.72 5.33
CA MET A 522 5.05 -11.14 5.41
C MET A 522 6.05 -11.50 4.30
N HIS A 523 5.85 -11.01 3.07
CA HIS A 523 6.80 -11.20 1.97
C HIS A 523 8.19 -10.63 2.29
N VAL A 524 8.26 -9.40 2.82
CA VAL A 524 9.53 -8.78 3.23
C VAL A 524 10.29 -9.65 4.24
N LEU A 525 9.61 -10.17 5.26
CA LEU A 525 10.21 -11.04 6.26
C LEU A 525 10.71 -12.36 5.66
N MET A 526 9.87 -13.02 4.86
CA MET A 526 10.20 -14.31 4.23
C MET A 526 11.40 -14.17 3.30
N GLU A 527 11.38 -13.20 2.39
CA GLU A 527 12.43 -13.02 1.40
C GLU A 527 13.72 -12.48 2.02
N GLY A 528 13.63 -11.60 3.02
CA GLY A 528 14.80 -11.12 3.77
C GLY A 528 15.58 -12.23 4.45
N LEU A 529 14.89 -13.20 5.06
CA LEU A 529 15.52 -14.39 5.65
C LEU A 529 16.07 -15.33 4.55
N ARG A 530 15.25 -15.64 3.54
CA ARG A 530 15.59 -16.60 2.48
C ARG A 530 16.85 -16.20 1.71
N ARG A 531 17.04 -14.90 1.45
CA ARG A 531 18.22 -14.37 0.74
C ARG A 531 19.52 -14.40 1.55
N THR A 532 19.48 -14.81 2.82
CA THR A 532 20.69 -14.91 3.65
C THR A 532 21.64 -15.98 3.10
N PRO A 533 22.86 -15.59 2.67
CA PRO A 533 23.81 -16.54 2.11
C PRO A 533 24.35 -17.50 3.19
N ALA A 534 24.66 -18.73 2.79
CA ALA A 534 25.33 -19.73 3.62
C ALA A 534 26.83 -19.42 3.76
N THR A 535 27.17 -18.24 4.28
CA THR A 535 28.54 -17.71 4.34
C THR A 535 29.52 -18.64 5.05
N PHE A 536 29.05 -19.39 6.04
CA PHE A 536 29.85 -20.38 6.78
C PHE A 536 29.47 -21.83 6.45
N GLY A 537 28.78 -22.05 5.32
CA GLY A 537 28.28 -23.34 4.85
C GLY A 537 26.86 -23.66 5.34
N GLU A 538 26.18 -24.57 4.64
CA GLU A 538 24.79 -24.96 4.92
C GLU A 538 24.63 -25.74 6.25
N SER A 539 25.74 -26.21 6.82
CA SER A 539 25.76 -26.86 8.13
C SER A 539 25.77 -25.87 9.30
N ASP A 540 25.98 -24.57 9.06
CA ASP A 540 25.92 -23.52 10.09
C ASP A 540 24.54 -23.51 10.76
N PRO A 541 24.45 -23.75 12.09
CA PRO A 541 23.19 -23.72 12.80
C PRO A 541 22.43 -22.40 12.62
N ALA A 542 23.12 -21.26 12.60
CA ALA A 542 22.46 -19.97 12.46
C ALA A 542 21.81 -19.80 11.09
N TRP A 543 22.47 -20.28 10.03
CA TRP A 543 21.89 -20.28 8.69
C TRP A 543 20.68 -21.21 8.59
N ARG A 544 20.77 -22.42 9.15
CA ARG A 544 19.65 -23.37 9.17
C ARG A 544 18.44 -22.81 9.92
N ASP A 545 18.67 -22.14 11.05
CA ASP A 545 17.62 -21.48 11.83
C ASP A 545 16.96 -20.35 11.03
N VAL A 546 17.75 -19.53 10.33
CA VAL A 546 17.25 -18.47 9.45
C VAL A 546 16.38 -19.02 8.30
N GLN A 547 16.84 -20.07 7.61
CA GLN A 547 16.05 -20.70 6.55
C GLN A 547 14.79 -21.40 7.10
N SER A 548 14.90 -22.02 8.28
CA SER A 548 13.74 -22.62 8.96
C SER A 548 12.70 -21.58 9.32
N LEU A 549 13.11 -20.41 9.83
CA LEU A 549 12.21 -19.31 10.14
C LEU A 549 11.51 -18.77 8.87
N ALA A 550 12.23 -18.66 7.75
CA ALA A 550 11.63 -18.27 6.47
C ALA A 550 10.49 -19.22 6.05
N LEU A 551 10.74 -20.53 6.11
CA LEU A 551 9.73 -21.56 5.81
C LEU A 551 8.56 -21.52 6.81
N ARG A 552 8.83 -21.34 8.11
CA ARG A 552 7.78 -21.23 9.13
C ARG A 552 6.85 -20.04 8.90
N LEU A 553 7.40 -18.89 8.46
CA LEU A 553 6.61 -17.72 8.07
C LEU A 553 5.78 -18.01 6.81
N GLY A 554 6.36 -18.68 5.81
CA GLY A 554 5.65 -19.13 4.61
C GLY A 554 4.49 -20.06 4.93
N GLN A 555 4.72 -21.07 5.79
CA GLN A 555 3.67 -21.96 6.27
C GLN A 555 2.59 -21.19 7.00
N ARG A 556 2.95 -20.29 7.92
CA ARG A 556 1.97 -19.52 8.69
C ARG A 556 1.12 -18.61 7.81
N TYR A 557 1.70 -18.03 6.78
CA TYR A 557 0.99 -17.22 5.80
C TYR A 557 0.02 -18.06 4.95
N LEU A 558 0.46 -19.24 4.48
CA LEU A 558 -0.40 -20.21 3.80
C LEU A 558 -1.57 -20.65 4.70
N ASP A 559 -1.30 -21.00 5.96
CA ASP A 559 -2.33 -21.42 6.91
C ASP A 559 -3.36 -20.29 7.12
N SER A 560 -2.88 -19.06 7.31
CA SER A 560 -3.74 -17.90 7.59
C SER A 560 -4.66 -17.57 6.42
N THR A 561 -4.12 -17.62 5.20
CA THR A 561 -4.89 -17.34 3.98
C THR A 561 -5.86 -18.49 3.66
N PHE A 562 -5.40 -19.74 3.71
CA PHE A 562 -6.24 -20.91 3.43
C PHE A 562 -7.37 -21.06 4.45
N CYS A 563 -7.09 -20.99 5.74
CA CYS A 563 -8.10 -21.25 6.77
C CYS A 563 -9.15 -20.15 6.85
N THR A 564 -8.78 -18.90 6.57
CA THR A 564 -9.74 -17.79 6.45
C THR A 564 -10.59 -17.93 5.18
N TRP A 565 -9.98 -18.28 4.05
CA TRP A 565 -10.72 -18.59 2.81
C TRP A 565 -11.68 -19.77 3.00
N TYR A 566 -11.24 -20.83 3.70
CA TYR A 566 -12.06 -21.99 4.03
C TYR A 566 -13.25 -21.63 4.94
N ALA A 567 -12.99 -20.86 6.00
CA ALA A 567 -14.02 -20.39 6.93
C ALA A 567 -15.15 -19.60 6.25
N THR A 568 -14.87 -18.98 5.11
CA THR A 568 -15.78 -18.10 4.37
C THR A 568 -16.44 -18.78 3.15
N GLY A 569 -16.22 -20.09 2.97
CA GLY A 569 -16.90 -20.89 1.94
C GLY A 569 -15.98 -21.57 0.92
N GLY A 570 -14.68 -21.38 1.05
CA GLY A 570 -13.69 -22.09 0.25
C GLY A 570 -13.87 -23.60 0.36
N SER A 571 -13.47 -24.31 -0.69
CA SER A 571 -13.44 -25.77 -0.66
C SER A 571 -12.51 -26.32 -1.74
N THR A 572 -11.88 -27.46 -1.45
CA THR A 572 -11.11 -28.28 -2.38
C THR A 572 -11.75 -29.67 -2.47
N SER A 573 -11.25 -30.52 -3.35
CA SER A 573 -11.67 -31.92 -3.48
C SER A 573 -11.46 -32.73 -2.20
N GLU A 574 -10.46 -32.37 -1.39
CA GLU A 574 -10.11 -33.04 -0.13
C GLU A 574 -10.48 -32.21 1.13
N THR A 575 -10.98 -30.98 0.95
CA THR A 575 -11.46 -30.11 2.03
C THR A 575 -12.86 -29.60 1.67
N PRO A 576 -13.92 -30.38 1.95
CA PRO A 576 -15.30 -30.01 1.63
C PRO A 576 -15.75 -28.76 2.38
N GLN A 577 -16.64 -27.98 1.75
CA GLN A 577 -17.21 -26.76 2.30
C GLN A 577 -17.84 -26.98 3.69
N LEU A 578 -17.61 -26.03 4.61
CA LEU A 578 -18.20 -26.07 5.96
C LEU A 578 -19.73 -26.02 5.93
N GLN A 579 -20.35 -26.69 6.89
CA GLN A 579 -21.81 -26.64 7.07
C GLN A 579 -22.28 -25.22 7.43
N GLY A 580 -23.51 -24.88 7.00
CA GLY A 580 -24.12 -23.57 7.26
C GLY A 580 -23.82 -22.51 6.18
N LEU A 581 -22.97 -22.82 5.20
CA LEU A 581 -22.68 -21.96 4.06
C LEU A 581 -23.53 -22.35 2.84
N THR A 582 -23.69 -21.40 1.92
CA THR A 582 -24.46 -21.61 0.70
C THR A 582 -23.56 -22.08 -0.43
N ALA A 583 -24.14 -22.71 -1.47
CA ALA A 583 -23.40 -23.11 -2.66
C ALA A 583 -22.76 -21.91 -3.42
N GLN A 584 -23.20 -20.67 -3.13
CA GLN A 584 -22.63 -19.44 -3.68
C GLN A 584 -21.41 -18.93 -2.89
N SER A 585 -21.20 -19.42 -1.68
CA SER A 585 -20.02 -19.09 -0.87
C SER A 585 -18.82 -19.81 -1.49
N VAL A 586 -17.85 -19.08 -2.03
CA VAL A 586 -16.67 -19.66 -2.71
C VAL A 586 -15.35 -19.38 -1.99
N GLY A 587 -15.46 -18.82 -0.78
CA GLY A 587 -14.34 -18.37 0.03
C GLY A 587 -13.81 -17.01 -0.40
N THR A 588 -13.30 -16.26 0.57
CA THR A 588 -12.88 -14.87 0.39
C THR A 588 -11.40 -14.72 0.75
N MET A 589 -10.67 -14.06 -0.14
CA MET A 589 -9.32 -13.57 0.13
C MET A 589 -9.42 -12.13 0.63
N PHE A 590 -8.74 -11.81 1.72
CA PHE A 590 -8.80 -10.49 2.35
C PHE A 590 -7.54 -9.68 2.11
N GLU A 591 -7.67 -8.35 2.21
CA GLU A 591 -6.59 -7.37 2.22
C GLU A 591 -5.54 -7.64 3.32
N LYS A 592 -6.01 -7.96 4.53
CA LYS A 592 -5.20 -8.14 5.75
C LYS A 592 -5.82 -9.20 6.67
N TYR A 593 -4.99 -9.79 7.54
CA TYR A 593 -5.34 -10.92 8.42
C TYR A 593 -5.04 -10.60 9.88
N GLY A 594 -5.48 -11.44 10.82
CA GLY A 594 -5.14 -11.30 12.24
C GLY A 594 -3.88 -12.07 12.65
N ASP A 595 -3.17 -11.57 13.67
CA ASP A 595 -2.07 -12.25 14.34
C ASP A 595 -2.54 -13.31 15.37
N ASN A 596 -3.78 -13.18 15.84
CA ASN A 596 -4.33 -13.95 16.96
C ASN A 596 -4.89 -15.31 16.54
N SER A 597 -5.18 -15.51 15.25
CA SER A 597 -5.71 -16.75 14.68
C SER A 597 -5.37 -16.87 13.19
N THR A 598 -5.40 -18.08 12.65
CA THR A 598 -5.19 -18.38 11.22
C THR A 598 -6.48 -18.30 10.39
N ASN A 599 -7.64 -18.05 10.99
CA ASN A 599 -8.94 -18.09 10.30
C ASN A 599 -9.72 -16.78 10.42
N VAL A 600 -9.02 -15.66 10.57
CA VAL A 600 -9.64 -14.33 10.75
C VAL A 600 -9.01 -13.30 9.82
N ALA A 601 -9.87 -12.48 9.22
CA ALA A 601 -9.47 -11.25 8.56
C ALA A 601 -9.03 -10.21 9.61
N GLY A 602 -8.18 -9.28 9.20
CA GLY A 602 -7.84 -8.10 10.01
C GLY A 602 -8.93 -7.03 9.95
N GLY A 603 -8.72 -5.91 10.63
CA GLY A 603 -9.68 -4.79 10.70
C GLY A 603 -9.01 -3.46 11.03
N GLY A 604 -9.77 -2.53 11.62
CA GLY A 604 -9.26 -1.21 12.04
C GLY A 604 -8.94 -0.25 10.89
N GLY A 605 -8.64 1.01 11.22
CA GLY A 605 -8.42 2.10 10.27
C GLY A 605 -9.69 2.87 9.89
N GLU A 606 -9.64 3.59 8.77
CA GLU A 606 -10.71 4.50 8.33
C GLU A 606 -11.81 3.84 7.46
N TYR A 607 -11.62 2.58 7.05
CA TYR A 607 -12.58 1.82 6.23
C TYR A 607 -12.64 0.33 6.60
N GLU A 608 -13.72 -0.33 6.18
CA GLU A 608 -13.97 -1.77 6.38
C GLU A 608 -13.00 -2.63 5.56
N VAL A 609 -12.65 -3.82 6.07
CA VAL A 609 -11.71 -4.73 5.41
C VAL A 609 -12.14 -5.09 3.98
N VAL A 610 -11.20 -5.03 3.04
CA VAL A 610 -11.50 -5.24 1.62
C VAL A 610 -11.32 -6.70 1.19
N GLU A 611 -12.24 -7.18 0.36
CA GLU A 611 -12.21 -8.51 -0.28
C GLU A 611 -11.52 -8.45 -1.66
N GLY A 612 -10.72 -9.46 -2.00
CA GLY A 612 -10.02 -9.52 -3.29
C GLY A 612 -8.78 -10.42 -3.25
N PHE A 613 -7.66 -10.05 -2.65
CA PHE A 613 -7.03 -8.72 -2.74
C PHE A 613 -5.68 -8.91 -3.46
N GLY A 614 -5.31 -7.97 -4.32
CA GLY A 614 -4.23 -8.09 -5.30
C GLY A 614 -2.90 -8.55 -4.71
N TRP A 615 -2.35 -7.84 -3.71
CA TRP A 615 -1.10 -8.27 -3.08
C TRP A 615 -1.23 -9.62 -2.34
N THR A 616 -2.42 -9.97 -1.86
CA THR A 616 -2.61 -11.15 -1.01
C THR A 616 -2.45 -12.38 -1.87
N ASN A 617 -3.12 -12.32 -3.02
CA ASN A 617 -3.06 -13.29 -4.08
C ASN A 617 -1.62 -13.38 -4.61
N GLY A 618 -0.98 -12.24 -4.86
CA GLY A 618 0.40 -12.14 -5.30
C GLY A 618 1.41 -12.84 -4.38
N VAL A 619 1.42 -12.45 -3.10
CA VAL A 619 2.31 -13.01 -2.08
C VAL A 619 2.05 -14.49 -1.84
N LEU A 620 0.79 -14.94 -1.92
CA LEU A 620 0.46 -16.36 -1.75
C LEU A 620 1.01 -17.21 -2.89
N LEU A 621 0.82 -16.78 -4.14
CA LEU A 621 1.35 -17.50 -5.30
C LEU A 621 2.89 -17.50 -5.29
N TRP A 622 3.50 -16.39 -4.86
CA TRP A 622 4.93 -16.33 -4.61
C TRP A 622 5.38 -17.34 -3.55
N ALA A 623 4.73 -17.37 -2.38
CA ALA A 623 5.13 -18.25 -1.28
C ALA A 623 4.97 -19.73 -1.67
N VAL A 624 3.90 -20.09 -2.38
CA VAL A 624 3.67 -21.46 -2.85
C VAL A 624 4.72 -21.87 -3.88
N ASP A 625 5.12 -21.00 -4.81
CA ASP A 625 6.20 -21.32 -5.76
C ASP A 625 7.57 -21.43 -5.07
N VAL A 626 7.87 -20.51 -4.14
CA VAL A 626 9.19 -20.41 -3.51
C VAL A 626 9.44 -21.51 -2.48
N PHE A 627 8.46 -21.79 -1.61
CA PHE A 627 8.59 -22.84 -0.59
C PHE A 627 8.08 -24.20 -1.07
N GLY A 628 7.23 -24.23 -2.11
CA GLY A 628 6.90 -25.43 -2.87
C GLY A 628 6.51 -26.64 -2.01
N ASN A 629 7.29 -27.71 -2.16
CA ASN A 629 7.05 -28.99 -1.49
C ASN A 629 7.50 -29.02 -0.02
N ASP A 630 8.14 -27.97 0.49
CA ASP A 630 8.47 -27.85 1.90
C ASP A 630 7.26 -27.37 2.73
N LEU A 631 6.25 -26.80 2.06
CA LEU A 631 4.96 -26.47 2.65
C LEU A 631 4.16 -27.74 2.95
N LYS A 632 3.46 -27.70 4.07
CA LYS A 632 2.53 -28.74 4.50
C LYS A 632 1.10 -28.28 4.25
N ARG A 633 0.22 -29.25 4.03
CA ARG A 633 -1.23 -29.04 3.96
C ARG A 633 -1.69 -28.22 5.18
N PRO A 634 -2.43 -27.12 4.99
CA PRO A 634 -2.97 -26.34 6.10
C PRO A 634 -3.85 -27.18 7.01
N ASP A 635 -3.66 -27.04 8.31
CA ASP A 635 -4.54 -27.60 9.34
C ASP A 635 -5.30 -26.46 10.03
N CYS A 636 -6.58 -26.34 9.71
CA CYS A 636 -7.43 -25.30 10.29
C CYS A 636 -8.02 -25.70 11.64
N GLY A 637 -7.83 -26.94 12.09
CA GLY A 637 -8.50 -27.48 13.27
C GLY A 637 -10.03 -27.50 13.12
N ASN A 638 -10.72 -27.50 14.26
CA ASN A 638 -12.19 -27.53 14.29
C ASN A 638 -12.77 -26.11 14.22
N ILE A 639 -12.90 -25.58 13.00
CA ILE A 639 -13.49 -24.26 12.74
C ILE A 639 -14.93 -24.37 12.25
N THR A 640 -15.73 -23.35 12.58
CA THR A 640 -17.09 -23.19 12.07
C THR A 640 -17.12 -22.15 10.96
N ALA A 641 -18.16 -22.20 10.12
CA ALA A 641 -18.41 -21.16 9.13
C ALA A 641 -18.38 -19.77 9.79
N ALA A 642 -17.60 -18.85 9.20
CA ALA A 642 -17.59 -17.47 9.65
C ALA A 642 -18.95 -16.82 9.33
N ASN A 643 -19.46 -16.00 10.26
CA ASN A 643 -20.58 -15.09 9.97
C ASN A 643 -20.08 -13.96 9.07
N VAL A 644 -19.79 -14.29 7.82
CA VAL A 644 -19.68 -13.28 6.78
C VAL A 644 -21.11 -12.82 6.54
N HIS A 645 -21.44 -11.57 6.87
CA HIS A 645 -22.77 -11.05 6.57
C HIS A 645 -23.09 -11.40 5.12
N PRO A 646 -24.09 -12.27 4.84
CA PRO A 646 -24.50 -12.50 3.48
C PRO A 646 -25.14 -11.18 3.08
N ALA A 647 -24.39 -10.32 2.41
CA ALA A 647 -25.02 -9.29 1.61
C ALA A 647 -26.08 -10.06 0.80
N LYS A 648 -27.36 -9.70 0.95
CA LYS A 648 -28.46 -10.34 0.22
C LYS A 648 -28.15 -10.25 -1.27
N ARG A 649 -27.43 -11.21 -1.83
CA ARG A 649 -26.83 -11.11 -3.17
C ARG A 649 -27.12 -12.41 -3.91
N SER A 650 -27.82 -12.26 -5.02
CA SER A 650 -28.24 -13.33 -5.93
C SER A 650 -27.20 -13.65 -7.00
N LEU A 651 -25.95 -13.17 -6.86
CA LEU A 651 -24.88 -13.27 -7.85
C LEU A 651 -23.54 -13.55 -7.15
N PRO A 652 -22.61 -14.28 -7.79
CA PRO A 652 -21.29 -14.59 -7.22
C PRO A 652 -20.52 -13.30 -6.91
N GLN A 653 -19.80 -13.27 -5.77
CA GLN A 653 -18.95 -12.17 -5.31
C GLN A 653 -18.06 -11.65 -6.45
N ARG A 654 -18.18 -10.37 -6.84
CA ARG A 654 -17.18 -9.72 -7.69
C ARG A 654 -16.11 -9.11 -6.80
N ALA A 655 -14.84 -9.27 -7.18
CA ALA A 655 -13.70 -8.75 -6.41
C ALA A 655 -13.59 -7.22 -6.38
N VAL A 656 -14.47 -6.48 -7.07
CA VAL A 656 -14.52 -5.02 -7.12
C VAL A 656 -15.97 -4.59 -6.91
N GLU A 657 -16.36 -4.42 -5.65
CA GLU A 657 -17.69 -3.95 -5.28
C GLU A 657 -17.60 -2.78 -4.29
N LEU A 658 -18.55 -1.86 -4.42
CA LEU A 658 -18.80 -0.79 -3.46
C LEU A 658 -19.36 -1.36 -2.15
N ASP A 659 -19.24 -0.56 -1.08
CA ASP A 659 -19.98 -0.83 0.16
C ASP A 659 -21.46 -1.08 -0.16
N SER A 660 -22.11 -1.96 0.61
CA SER A 660 -23.48 -2.37 0.34
C SER A 660 -24.49 -1.20 0.34
N TYR A 661 -24.28 -0.17 1.17
CA TYR A 661 -25.08 1.06 1.20
C TYR A 661 -24.84 1.87 -0.09
N ASP A 662 -23.58 2.16 -0.40
CA ASP A 662 -23.19 2.94 -1.60
C ASP A 662 -23.57 2.22 -2.91
N ALA A 663 -23.38 0.90 -2.98
CA ALA A 663 -23.79 0.05 -4.09
C ALA A 663 -25.31 0.03 -4.26
N SER A 664 -26.08 -0.01 -3.16
CA SER A 664 -27.54 0.04 -3.21
C SER A 664 -28.03 1.39 -3.73
N TRP A 665 -27.34 2.48 -3.39
CA TRP A 665 -27.59 3.82 -3.89
C TRP A 665 -27.35 3.87 -5.40
N ILE A 666 -26.17 3.44 -5.88
CA ILE A 666 -25.86 3.44 -7.32
C ILE A 666 -26.84 2.55 -8.11
N LYS A 667 -27.19 1.37 -7.60
CA LYS A 667 -28.09 0.43 -8.30
C LYS A 667 -29.55 0.88 -8.35
N LYS A 668 -30.05 1.52 -7.29
CA LYS A 668 -31.44 2.00 -7.20
C LYS A 668 -31.70 3.21 -8.11
N PHE A 669 -30.64 3.96 -8.45
CA PHE A 669 -30.73 5.17 -9.28
C PHE A 669 -30.18 4.99 -10.70
N GLY A 670 -29.19 4.13 -10.94
CA GLY A 670 -28.64 3.83 -12.27
C GLY A 670 -29.68 3.24 -13.24
N ARG A 671 -30.57 2.36 -12.76
CA ARG A 671 -31.68 1.81 -13.57
C ARG A 671 -32.66 2.89 -14.05
N ARG A 672 -32.87 3.95 -13.25
CA ARG A 672 -33.78 5.06 -13.63
C ARG A 672 -33.11 6.04 -14.60
N ALA A 673 -31.79 6.21 -14.53
CA ALA A 673 -31.03 7.00 -15.49
C ALA A 673 -30.99 6.34 -16.88
N GLU A 674 -30.80 5.01 -16.95
CA GLU A 674 -30.92 4.25 -18.21
C GLU A 674 -32.36 4.27 -18.78
N GLU A 675 -33.38 4.20 -17.93
CA GLU A 675 -34.79 4.35 -18.36
C GLU A 675 -35.12 5.76 -18.85
N ALA A 676 -34.47 6.80 -18.33
CA ALA A 676 -34.61 8.18 -18.80
C ALA A 676 -33.86 8.40 -20.13
N ALA A 677 -32.65 7.84 -20.28
CA ALA A 677 -31.87 7.92 -21.51
C ALA A 677 -32.46 7.11 -22.68
N ARG A 678 -33.30 6.10 -22.40
CA ARG A 678 -34.10 5.37 -23.41
C ARG A 678 -35.42 6.07 -23.79
N ARG A 679 -35.77 7.18 -23.13
CA ARG A 679 -36.99 7.97 -23.35
C ARG A 679 -36.73 9.32 -24.01
N VAL A 680 -35.47 9.61 -24.37
CA VAL A 680 -35.03 10.69 -25.26
C VAL A 680 -34.56 10.02 -26.55
#